data_AF-A0A1J5GLC4-F1
#
_entry.id   AF-A0A1J5GLC4-F1
#
_cell.length_a   1.000
_cell.length_b   1.000
_cell.length_c   1.000
_cell.angle_alpha   90.00
_cell.angle_beta   90.00
_cell.angle_gamma   90.00
#
_symmetry.space_group_name_H-M   'P 1'
#
loop_
_entity.id
_entity.type
_entity.pdbx_description
1 polymer ?
#
loop_
_entity_poly.entity_id
_entity_poly.type
_entity_poly.pdbx_seq_one_letter_code
_entity_poly.pdbx_strand_id
1 'polypeptide(L)'
;MSHPLYLTKSDLKTARSCSTKLHYKKLGYPTVDRVDGYTRILADGNFIINKIAHLLYPQGIYLTANFSSEENITRALQETISYLQQENVTLFEPIFYAGNRIARADILVKEGDRLEIIEIRAKGFDSKAHADLVKYRNLSLFRNKRTGRVGGEWRNIIEDVAYQVGILQEMLAEYLPEAQFQILPQLMVPDRAKTTSIDNLAAYFQIQRISSNRNSLSKLNGIKIEFTGDLEALKQDQFLTKVSITEEVAELVEPTIFESQKYISYLLNQSPEIFAPIGKKCKGCEYRASEYDSRDGFRECWGDLADVDNHILDLYQMGRIGGNETPLVNTLIEQRKASMFDVPLEELNDYTYSYRQLIQIEYTQKNKEWISEHLPRVMSQITYPIHFIDFETSRMAIPYRARMQTYEQVAFQWSCHTIASPDAAPMQREWLDLENTFPNFQFAESLMECLGEGGTILTWATHENSVLRDIYYQMQAYDYQNPQLMTWLANTAKLGSRGSSQLVDMNDLTLKHYFHPLMKGRTSLKCVLPAIWKTNPYLYEIPYFQEYYRDRDGEVLSPYDVLPQMQIGDRFQVVNEGAGAMLAYQDLMFGENRLGNSSELTEEKRIERSQWQELLYQYCRLDTMAMVIIWTHWQNLCSTK
;
A
#
# COMPACT_ATOMS: atom_id res chain seq x y z
N MET A 1 -21.96 -11.59 26.72
CA MET A 1 -21.52 -10.47 27.59
C MET A 1 -21.33 -9.28 26.67
N SER A 2 -21.97 -8.14 26.96
CA SER A 2 -21.82 -6.92 26.15
C SER A 2 -20.35 -6.52 26.14
N HIS A 3 -19.74 -6.42 24.96
CA HIS A 3 -18.40 -5.86 24.84
C HIS A 3 -18.40 -4.42 25.34
N PRO A 4 -17.35 -3.99 26.06
CA PRO A 4 -17.25 -2.61 26.54
C PRO A 4 -17.39 -1.63 25.37
N LEU A 5 -18.24 -0.62 25.52
CA LEU A 5 -18.51 0.37 24.48
C LEU A 5 -17.47 1.50 24.58
N TYR A 6 -16.43 1.39 23.76
CA TYR A 6 -15.42 2.44 23.60
C TYR A 6 -15.12 2.72 22.14
N LEU A 7 -14.59 3.92 21.89
CA LEU A 7 -14.01 4.33 20.61
C LEU A 7 -12.49 4.22 20.69
N THR A 8 -11.89 3.46 19.78
CA THR A 8 -10.43 3.41 19.60
C THR A 8 -9.97 4.38 18.51
N LYS A 9 -8.65 4.62 18.43
CA LYS A 9 -8.01 5.29 17.28
C LYS A 9 -8.41 4.67 15.93
N SER A 10 -8.43 3.34 15.85
CA SER A 10 -8.84 2.61 14.64
C SER A 10 -10.32 2.86 14.30
N ASP A 11 -11.18 2.98 15.30
CA ASP A 11 -12.60 3.27 15.10
C ASP A 11 -12.82 4.69 14.59
N LEU A 12 -12.12 5.67 15.16
CA LEU A 12 -12.15 7.04 14.69
C LEU A 12 -11.70 7.16 13.23
N LYS A 13 -10.60 6.49 12.85
CA LYS A 13 -10.12 6.44 11.47
C LYS A 13 -11.17 5.84 10.52
N THR A 14 -11.82 4.75 10.92
CA THR A 14 -12.91 4.14 10.15
C THR A 14 -14.07 5.13 9.98
N ALA A 15 -14.52 5.75 11.08
CA ALA A 15 -15.64 6.69 11.08
C ALA A 15 -15.39 7.94 10.23
N ARG A 16 -14.16 8.48 10.22
CA ARG A 16 -13.80 9.61 9.35
C ARG A 16 -13.84 9.31 7.87
N SER A 17 -13.55 8.06 7.48
CA SER A 17 -13.66 7.65 6.07
C SER A 17 -15.12 7.58 5.62
N CYS A 18 -16.01 7.15 6.51
CA CYS A 18 -17.47 7.19 6.38
C CYS A 18 -18.06 6.83 7.74
N SER A 19 -18.90 7.69 8.32
CA SER A 19 -19.38 7.51 9.70
C SER A 19 -20.26 6.26 9.85
N THR A 20 -20.97 5.83 8.80
CA THR A 20 -21.69 4.55 8.77
C THR A 20 -20.77 3.35 8.94
N LYS A 21 -19.51 3.40 8.49
CA LYS A 21 -18.59 2.26 8.63
C LYS A 21 -18.30 1.91 10.08
N LEU A 22 -18.44 2.85 11.02
CA LEU A 22 -18.31 2.54 12.44
C LEU A 22 -19.37 1.53 12.90
N HIS A 23 -20.61 1.66 12.42
CA HIS A 23 -21.70 0.71 12.68
C HIS A 23 -21.31 -0.70 12.21
N TYR A 24 -20.94 -0.83 10.94
CA TYR A 24 -20.56 -2.12 10.35
C TYR A 24 -19.35 -2.75 11.03
N LYS A 25 -18.34 -1.94 11.37
CA LYS A 25 -17.17 -2.41 12.12
C LYS A 25 -17.56 -2.98 13.48
N LYS A 26 -18.41 -2.28 14.24
CA LYS A 26 -18.82 -2.70 15.58
C LYS A 26 -19.76 -3.92 15.55
N LEU A 27 -20.50 -4.12 14.46
CA LEU A 27 -21.27 -5.34 14.20
C LEU A 27 -20.45 -6.49 13.60
N GLY A 28 -19.15 -6.26 13.33
CA GLY A 28 -18.26 -7.27 12.78
C GLY A 28 -18.64 -7.72 11.37
N TYR A 29 -19.06 -6.78 10.52
CA TYR A 29 -19.34 -7.06 9.10
C TYR A 29 -18.06 -7.52 8.38
N PRO A 30 -18.20 -8.36 7.34
CA PRO A 30 -17.07 -8.78 6.52
C PRO A 30 -16.50 -7.61 5.71
N THR A 31 -15.23 -7.72 5.34
CA THR A 31 -14.53 -6.74 4.49
C THR A 31 -13.78 -7.48 3.39
N VAL A 32 -13.78 -6.93 2.17
CA VAL A 32 -13.10 -7.55 1.01
C VAL A 32 -11.57 -7.56 1.11
N ASP A 33 -10.97 -6.61 1.85
CA ASP A 33 -9.52 -6.49 2.00
C ASP A 33 -8.97 -7.27 3.21
N ARG A 34 -9.26 -8.56 3.32
CA ARG A 34 -8.62 -9.42 4.36
C ARG A 34 -7.25 -9.89 3.90
N VAL A 35 -6.30 -8.95 3.73
CA VAL A 35 -4.90 -9.30 3.94
C VAL A 35 -4.78 -9.72 5.41
N ASP A 36 -4.28 -10.93 5.66
CA ASP A 36 -4.20 -11.43 7.03
C ASP A 36 -3.35 -10.47 7.90
N GLY A 37 -3.66 -10.38 9.19
CA GLY A 37 -3.04 -9.41 10.08
C GLY A 37 -1.51 -9.54 10.15
N TYR A 38 -0.97 -10.75 9.94
CA TYR A 38 0.46 -11.02 9.94
C TYR A 38 1.12 -10.56 8.63
N THR A 39 0.50 -10.86 7.49
CA THR A 39 0.91 -10.36 6.16
C THR A 39 0.93 -8.83 6.12
N ARG A 40 -0.06 -8.18 6.75
CA ARG A 40 -0.09 -6.72 6.89
C ARG A 40 1.00 -6.18 7.82
N ILE A 41 1.39 -6.94 8.85
CA ILE A 41 2.47 -6.55 9.76
C ILE A 41 3.82 -6.65 9.04
N LEU A 42 4.04 -7.71 8.26
CA LEU A 42 5.29 -7.90 7.50
C LEU A 42 5.50 -6.82 6.43
N ALA A 43 4.45 -6.42 5.70
CA ALA A 43 4.55 -5.60 4.47
C ALA A 43 5.27 -4.26 4.63
N ASP A 44 5.11 -3.61 5.79
CA ASP A 44 5.63 -2.25 6.00
C ASP A 44 6.91 -2.22 6.86
N GLY A 45 7.42 -3.37 7.33
CA GLY A 45 8.55 -3.43 8.28
C GLY A 45 8.29 -2.70 9.61
N ASN A 46 7.03 -2.30 9.87
CA ASN A 46 6.66 -1.38 10.93
C ASN A 46 7.00 -1.96 12.32
N PHE A 47 6.87 -3.28 12.50
CA PHE A 47 7.19 -3.95 13.75
C PHE A 47 8.69 -3.85 14.12
N ILE A 48 9.59 -3.90 13.13
CA ILE A 48 11.02 -3.72 13.38
C ILE A 48 11.30 -2.26 13.76
N ILE A 49 10.70 -1.28 13.07
CA ILE A 49 10.79 0.14 13.46
C ILE A 49 10.31 0.35 14.90
N ASN A 50 9.20 -0.29 15.29
CA ASN A 50 8.70 -0.26 16.67
C ASN A 50 9.70 -0.89 17.64
N LYS A 51 10.32 -2.02 17.29
CA LYS A 51 11.34 -2.65 18.12
C LYS A 51 12.58 -1.78 18.27
N ILE A 52 13.07 -1.15 17.20
CA ILE A 52 14.21 -0.22 17.23
C ILE A 52 13.90 0.94 18.16
N ALA A 53 12.73 1.57 18.02
CA ALA A 53 12.32 2.65 18.90
C ALA A 53 12.33 2.22 20.38
N HIS A 54 11.80 1.03 20.72
CA HIS A 54 11.88 0.51 22.10
C HIS A 54 13.33 0.27 22.55
N LEU A 55 14.21 -0.22 21.68
CA LEU A 55 15.63 -0.43 22.01
C LEU A 55 16.38 0.89 22.30
N LEU A 56 15.92 2.03 21.77
CA LEU A 56 16.45 3.35 22.11
C LEU A 56 16.11 3.79 23.55
N TYR A 57 15.17 3.11 24.22
CA TYR A 57 14.74 3.37 25.59
C TYR A 57 14.86 2.10 26.46
N PRO A 58 16.08 1.62 26.76
CA PRO A 58 16.29 0.30 27.38
C PRO A 58 15.63 0.12 28.76
N GLN A 59 15.34 1.22 29.46
CA GLN A 59 14.63 1.25 30.75
C GLN A 59 13.10 1.20 30.63
N GLY A 60 12.55 1.18 29.42
CA GLY A 60 11.11 1.25 29.20
C GLY A 60 10.33 0.05 29.73
N ILE A 61 9.19 0.33 30.35
CA ILE A 61 8.33 -0.68 30.99
C ILE A 61 7.14 -0.97 30.08
N TYR A 62 6.96 -2.22 29.65
CA TYR A 62 5.79 -2.63 28.87
C TYR A 62 4.55 -2.74 29.76
N LEU A 63 3.50 -2.00 29.40
CA LEU A 63 2.17 -2.17 30.01
C LEU A 63 1.32 -3.11 29.15
N THR A 64 0.84 -4.19 29.75
CA THR A 64 -0.03 -5.17 29.10
C THR A 64 -1.47 -4.99 29.56
N ALA A 65 -2.38 -4.80 28.62
CA ALA A 65 -3.80 -4.63 28.91
C ALA A 65 -4.65 -5.65 28.16
N ASN A 66 -5.71 -6.11 28.82
CA ASN A 66 -6.76 -6.96 28.25
C ASN A 66 -8.05 -6.13 28.19
N PHE A 67 -8.64 -5.96 27.01
CA PHE A 67 -9.84 -5.13 26.82
C PHE A 67 -11.16 -5.92 26.88
N SER A 68 -11.18 -7.06 27.57
CA SER A 68 -12.35 -7.95 27.63
C SER A 68 -13.51 -7.44 28.51
N SER A 69 -13.25 -6.54 29.46
CA SER A 69 -14.25 -5.97 30.38
C SER A 69 -13.86 -4.54 30.77
N GLU A 70 -14.82 -3.70 31.15
CA GLU A 70 -14.57 -2.33 31.61
C GLU A 70 -13.60 -2.30 32.80
N GLU A 71 -13.75 -3.21 33.75
CA GLU A 71 -12.84 -3.36 34.90
C GLU A 71 -11.37 -3.55 34.47
N ASN A 72 -11.12 -4.32 33.41
CA ASN A 72 -9.76 -4.51 32.92
C ASN A 72 -9.22 -3.23 32.24
N ILE A 73 -10.08 -2.44 31.61
CA ILE A 73 -9.72 -1.13 31.04
C ILE A 73 -9.34 -0.17 32.16
N THR A 74 -10.18 -0.07 33.19
CA THR A 74 -9.92 0.76 34.38
C THR A 74 -8.62 0.37 35.06
N ARG A 75 -8.34 -0.92 35.22
CA ARG A 75 -7.08 -1.41 35.79
C ARG A 75 -5.85 -1.01 34.97
N ALA A 76 -5.93 -1.10 33.64
CA ALA A 76 -4.83 -0.69 32.76
C ALA A 76 -4.57 0.83 32.80
N LEU A 77 -5.64 1.63 32.92
CA LEU A 77 -5.53 3.06 33.18
C LEU A 77 -4.87 3.34 34.54
N GLN A 78 -5.31 2.66 35.61
CA GLN A 78 -4.78 2.86 36.97
C GLN A 78 -3.30 2.48 37.05
N GLU A 79 -2.89 1.43 36.34
CA GLU A 79 -1.48 1.07 36.19
C GLU A 79 -0.68 2.18 35.49
N THR A 80 -1.21 2.76 34.42
CA THR A 80 -0.56 3.90 33.75
C THR A 80 -0.41 5.09 34.70
N ILE A 81 -1.46 5.44 35.45
CA ILE A 81 -1.44 6.54 36.43
C ILE A 81 -0.42 6.28 37.55
N SER A 82 -0.32 5.06 38.08
CA SER A 82 0.61 4.75 39.17
C SER A 82 2.06 4.96 38.77
N TYR A 83 2.44 4.61 37.54
CA TYR A 83 3.76 4.91 37.01
C TYR A 83 3.98 6.41 36.80
N LEU A 84 2.97 7.16 36.35
CA LEU A 84 3.07 8.61 36.13
C LEU A 84 3.24 9.43 37.43
N GLN A 85 3.02 8.83 38.61
CA GLN A 85 3.34 9.47 39.89
C GLN A 85 4.85 9.51 40.18
N GLN A 86 5.66 8.69 39.51
CA GLN A 86 7.12 8.71 39.65
C GLN A 86 7.69 9.97 39.00
N GLU A 87 8.82 10.49 39.50
CA GLU A 87 9.46 11.68 38.93
C GLU A 87 9.83 11.47 37.45
N ASN A 88 10.48 10.34 37.15
CA ASN A 88 10.94 9.96 35.81
C ASN A 88 10.52 8.53 35.49
N VAL A 89 9.90 8.29 34.34
CA VAL A 89 9.52 6.94 33.89
C VAL A 89 9.43 6.87 32.36
N THR A 90 9.75 5.73 31.77
CA THR A 90 9.47 5.45 30.35
C THR A 90 8.53 4.26 30.25
N LEU A 91 7.38 4.45 29.59
CA LEU A 91 6.36 3.43 29.42
C LEU A 91 6.22 3.07 27.94
N PHE A 92 6.16 1.77 27.67
CA PHE A 92 5.85 1.23 26.36
C PHE A 92 4.41 0.77 26.32
N GLU A 93 3.74 1.20 25.27
CA GLU A 93 2.35 0.91 25.02
C GLU A 93 1.37 1.24 26.19
N PRO A 94 1.50 2.39 26.90
CA PRO A 94 0.61 2.76 28.00
C PRO A 94 -0.83 3.03 27.53
N ILE A 95 -1.80 2.82 28.43
CA ILE A 95 -3.22 2.95 28.11
C ILE A 95 -3.77 4.28 28.63
N PHE A 96 -4.42 5.01 27.74
CA PHE A 96 -5.19 6.20 28.10
C PHE A 96 -6.67 5.91 27.89
N TYR A 97 -7.48 6.26 28.88
CA TYR A 97 -8.92 6.05 28.83
C TYR A 97 -9.64 7.23 29.49
N ALA A 98 -10.55 7.87 28.75
CA ALA A 98 -11.38 8.97 29.24
C ALA A 98 -12.62 9.11 28.35
N GLY A 99 -13.80 9.36 28.93
CA GLY A 99 -15.02 9.63 28.16
C GLY A 99 -15.38 8.55 27.12
N ASN A 100 -15.21 7.27 27.46
CA ASN A 100 -15.39 6.11 26.57
C ASN A 100 -14.46 6.10 25.34
N ARG A 101 -13.40 6.91 25.34
CA ARG A 101 -12.32 6.89 24.34
C ARG A 101 -11.14 6.14 24.88
N ILE A 102 -10.50 5.35 24.03
CA ILE A 102 -9.32 4.60 24.39
C ILE A 102 -8.18 4.84 23.40
N ALA A 103 -7.01 5.09 23.95
CA ALA A 103 -5.78 5.29 23.23
C ALA A 103 -4.68 4.41 23.83
N ARG A 104 -3.76 4.02 22.96
CA ARG A 104 -2.52 3.34 23.33
C ARG A 104 -1.39 4.03 22.60
N ALA A 105 -0.60 4.80 23.34
CA ALA A 105 0.60 5.45 22.80
C ALA A 105 1.68 4.41 22.58
N ASP A 106 2.60 4.64 21.64
CA ASP A 106 3.68 3.69 21.44
C ASP A 106 4.73 3.79 22.57
N ILE A 107 5.21 5.01 22.84
CA ILE A 107 6.11 5.31 23.96
C ILE A 107 5.65 6.60 24.65
N LEU A 108 5.65 6.59 25.98
CA LEU A 108 5.49 7.77 26.82
C LEU A 108 6.71 7.93 27.72
N VAL A 109 7.42 9.04 27.60
CA VAL A 109 8.58 9.38 28.44
C VAL A 109 8.17 10.52 29.36
N LYS A 110 8.32 10.32 30.66
CA LYS A 110 8.12 11.33 31.69
C LYS A 110 9.47 11.73 32.28
N GLU A 111 9.73 13.03 32.30
CA GLU A 111 10.86 13.66 32.98
C GLU A 111 10.36 14.87 33.77
N GLY A 112 10.19 14.73 35.08
CA GLY A 112 9.59 15.76 35.92
C GLY A 112 8.14 16.09 35.50
N ASP A 113 7.90 17.32 35.06
CA ASP A 113 6.62 17.83 34.54
C ASP A 113 6.48 17.66 33.02
N ARG A 114 7.48 17.10 32.35
CA ARG A 114 7.52 16.94 30.90
C ARG A 114 7.04 15.54 30.50
N LEU A 115 6.06 15.48 29.60
CA LEU A 115 5.52 14.24 29.05
C LEU A 115 5.73 14.19 27.53
N GLU A 116 6.72 13.44 27.08
CA GLU A 116 6.95 13.20 25.65
C GLU A 116 6.13 11.98 25.20
N ILE A 117 5.13 12.21 24.35
CA ILE A 117 4.37 11.13 23.70
C ILE A 117 4.94 10.91 22.30
N ILE A 118 5.48 9.71 22.06
CA ILE A 118 6.18 9.38 20.82
C ILE A 118 5.33 8.38 20.05
N GLU A 119 4.88 8.79 18.86
CA GLU A 119 4.18 7.92 17.92
C GLU A 119 5.15 7.42 16.86
N ILE A 120 5.22 6.10 16.72
CA ILE A 120 6.12 5.42 15.79
C ILE A 120 5.38 5.14 14.48
N ARG A 121 5.99 5.53 13.36
CA ARG A 121 5.44 5.30 12.01
C ARG A 121 6.54 4.86 11.05
N ALA A 122 6.23 3.87 10.23
CA ALA A 122 7.10 3.51 9.11
C ALA A 122 7.19 4.62 8.06
N LYS A 123 6.15 5.48 7.89
CA LYS A 123 6.12 6.52 6.84
C LYS A 123 7.40 7.38 6.81
N GLY A 124 8.06 7.42 5.65
CA GLY A 124 9.31 8.16 5.47
C GLY A 124 9.13 9.69 5.59
N PHE A 125 9.97 10.30 6.41
CA PHE A 125 10.10 11.75 6.60
C PHE A 125 11.35 12.26 5.90
N ASP A 126 11.31 13.46 5.31
CA ASP A 126 12.49 14.06 4.69
C ASP A 126 12.90 15.27 5.53
N SER A 127 13.90 15.08 6.41
CA SER A 127 14.34 16.14 7.33
C SER A 127 14.97 17.32 6.60
N LYS A 128 15.61 17.08 5.45
CA LYS A 128 16.20 18.14 4.63
C LYS A 128 15.10 19.01 4.01
N ALA A 129 14.11 18.39 3.36
CA ALA A 129 12.97 19.12 2.80
C ALA A 129 12.15 19.83 3.88
N HIS A 130 12.05 19.25 5.09
CA HIS A 130 11.44 19.91 6.24
C HIS A 130 12.22 21.16 6.65
N ALA A 131 13.52 21.04 6.87
CA ALA A 131 14.37 22.16 7.27
C ALA A 131 14.35 23.29 6.23
N ASP A 132 14.37 22.95 4.94
CA ASP A 132 14.27 23.93 3.85
C ASP A 132 12.92 24.67 3.87
N LEU A 133 11.80 23.96 4.04
CA LEU A 133 10.48 24.60 4.11
C LEU A 133 10.35 25.51 5.35
N VAL A 134 10.85 25.08 6.50
CA VAL A 134 10.85 25.91 7.72
C VAL A 134 11.69 27.16 7.48
N LYS A 135 12.91 27.01 6.96
CA LYS A 135 13.83 28.12 6.74
C LYS A 135 13.33 29.13 5.72
N TYR A 136 12.82 28.67 4.57
CA TYR A 136 12.50 29.54 3.43
C TYR A 136 11.04 29.96 3.37
N ARG A 137 10.14 29.27 4.08
CA ARG A 137 8.69 29.52 4.03
C ARG A 137 8.00 29.57 5.39
N ASN A 138 8.73 29.41 6.49
CA ASN A 138 8.17 29.30 7.84
C ASN A 138 7.02 28.26 7.91
N LEU A 139 7.23 27.11 7.27
CA LEU A 139 6.22 26.07 7.12
C LEU A 139 6.84 24.69 7.33
N SER A 140 6.20 23.84 8.13
CA SER A 140 6.60 22.43 8.29
C SER A 140 6.08 21.55 7.14
N LEU A 141 6.68 20.37 6.94
CA LEU A 141 6.16 19.35 6.01
C LEU A 141 4.77 18.81 6.38
N PHE A 142 4.30 19.11 7.59
CA PHE A 142 3.03 18.66 8.13
C PHE A 142 1.85 19.56 7.73
N ARG A 143 2.15 20.68 7.05
CA ARG A 143 1.18 21.72 6.72
C ARG A 143 0.94 21.83 5.22
N ASN A 144 -0.29 22.16 4.86
CA ASN A 144 -0.64 22.45 3.47
C ASN A 144 0.02 23.75 3.01
N LYS A 145 0.77 23.70 1.90
CA LYS A 145 1.54 24.84 1.37
C LYS A 145 0.72 26.07 0.98
N ARG A 146 -0.59 25.92 0.79
CA ARG A 146 -1.52 27.02 0.43
C ARG A 146 -2.25 27.56 1.65
N THR A 147 -2.74 26.70 2.53
CA THR A 147 -3.61 27.12 3.65
C THR A 147 -2.87 27.30 4.98
N GLY A 148 -1.64 26.79 5.11
CA GLY A 148 -0.87 26.80 6.37
C GLY A 148 -1.40 25.85 7.46
N ARG A 149 -2.61 25.30 7.29
CA ARG A 149 -3.22 24.35 8.22
C ARG A 149 -2.59 22.97 8.12
N VAL A 150 -2.75 22.18 9.19
CA VAL A 150 -2.32 20.77 9.19
C VAL A 150 -3.02 20.02 8.05
N GLY A 151 -2.24 19.36 7.21
CA GLY A 151 -2.75 18.82 5.96
C GLY A 151 -1.79 17.87 5.26
N GLY A 152 -2.14 17.55 4.01
CA GLY A 152 -1.37 16.62 3.19
C GLY A 152 -1.38 15.19 3.76
N GLU A 153 -0.34 14.44 3.45
CA GLU A 153 -0.27 13.01 3.76
C GLU A 153 -0.01 12.69 5.24
N TRP A 154 0.33 13.70 6.05
CA TRP A 154 0.61 13.55 7.48
C TRP A 154 -0.61 13.80 8.36
N ARG A 155 -1.66 14.43 7.83
CA ARG A 155 -2.84 14.85 8.60
C ARG A 155 -3.41 13.72 9.45
N ASN A 156 -3.66 12.54 8.85
CA ASN A 156 -4.24 11.40 9.57
C ASN A 156 -3.34 10.91 10.71
N ILE A 157 -2.01 10.98 10.56
CA ILE A 157 -1.06 10.59 11.61
C ILE A 157 -1.06 11.61 12.75
N ILE A 158 -1.15 12.90 12.43
CA ILE A 158 -1.19 13.95 13.46
C ILE A 158 -2.52 13.93 14.19
N GLU A 159 -3.62 13.70 13.49
CA GLU A 159 -4.93 13.47 14.08
C GLU A 159 -4.96 12.25 15.01
N ASP A 160 -4.31 11.16 14.62
CA ASP A 160 -4.11 9.97 15.47
C ASP A 160 -3.41 10.32 16.78
N VAL A 161 -2.41 11.21 16.75
CA VAL A 161 -1.68 11.66 17.96
C VAL A 161 -2.51 12.67 18.74
N ALA A 162 -3.22 13.57 18.07
CA ALA A 162 -4.13 14.54 18.69
C ALA A 162 -5.25 13.85 19.49
N TYR A 163 -5.79 12.74 18.97
CA TYR A 163 -6.74 11.91 19.70
C TYR A 163 -6.14 11.37 21.00
N GLN A 164 -4.91 10.86 20.95
CA GLN A 164 -4.24 10.30 22.14
C GLN A 164 -3.90 11.38 23.17
N VAL A 165 -3.41 12.53 22.70
CA VAL A 165 -3.09 13.68 23.56
C VAL A 165 -4.33 14.22 24.25
N GLY A 166 -5.46 14.35 23.54
CA GLY A 166 -6.70 14.80 24.16
C GLY A 166 -7.21 13.85 25.24
N ILE A 167 -7.15 12.53 25.01
CA ILE A 167 -7.52 11.53 26.03
C ILE A 167 -6.56 11.60 27.23
N LEU A 168 -5.26 11.75 26.99
CA LEU A 168 -4.26 11.90 28.04
C LEU A 168 -4.52 13.18 28.86
N GLN A 169 -4.87 14.30 28.23
CA GLN A 169 -5.22 15.54 28.93
C GLN A 169 -6.45 15.36 29.84
N GLU A 170 -7.53 14.77 29.32
CA GLU A 170 -8.73 14.47 30.11
C GLU A 170 -8.41 13.54 31.29
N MET A 171 -7.63 12.48 31.04
CA MET A 171 -7.20 11.52 32.04
C MET A 171 -6.33 12.18 33.13
N LEU A 172 -5.36 13.00 32.76
CA LEU A 172 -4.51 13.68 33.74
C LEU A 172 -5.29 14.68 34.59
N ALA A 173 -6.24 15.40 33.99
CA ALA A 173 -7.12 16.31 34.72
C ALA A 173 -8.01 15.59 35.74
N GLU A 174 -8.43 14.36 35.44
CA GLU A 174 -9.27 13.55 36.34
C GLU A 174 -8.45 12.92 37.48
N TYR A 175 -7.29 12.32 37.18
CA TYR A 175 -6.56 11.48 38.12
C TYR A 175 -5.35 12.16 38.79
N LEU A 176 -4.81 13.22 38.20
CA LEU A 176 -3.65 13.98 38.70
C LEU A 176 -3.87 15.51 38.59
N PRO A 177 -4.98 16.06 39.15
CA PRO A 177 -5.39 17.45 38.92
C PRO A 177 -4.40 18.51 39.41
N GLU A 178 -3.61 18.18 40.44
CA GLU A 178 -2.61 19.09 41.02
C GLU A 178 -1.30 19.14 40.20
N ALA A 179 -1.09 18.18 39.29
CA ALA A 179 0.10 18.11 38.47
C ALA A 179 -0.10 18.89 37.17
N GLN A 180 0.80 19.82 36.87
CA GLN A 180 0.83 20.52 35.59
C GLN A 180 1.85 19.84 34.68
N PHE A 181 1.39 19.21 33.62
CA PHE A 181 2.27 18.53 32.66
C PHE A 181 2.38 19.30 31.34
N GLN A 182 3.61 19.46 30.86
CA GLN A 182 3.89 19.86 29.48
C GLN A 182 3.90 18.62 28.58
N ILE A 183 2.84 18.42 27.81
CA ILE A 183 2.76 17.31 26.83
C ILE A 183 3.46 17.72 25.54
N LEU A 184 4.39 16.90 25.07
CA LEU A 184 5.23 17.12 23.89
C LEU A 184 5.05 15.97 22.88
N PRO A 185 4.16 16.14 21.91
CA PRO A 185 3.94 15.15 20.86
C PRO A 185 5.09 15.08 19.86
N GLN A 186 5.57 13.86 19.64
CA GLN A 186 6.66 13.55 18.71
C GLN A 186 6.27 12.43 17.75
N LEU A 187 6.87 12.46 16.57
CA LEU A 187 6.95 11.30 15.69
C LEU A 187 8.35 10.70 15.74
N MET A 188 8.44 9.38 15.72
CA MET A 188 9.67 8.66 15.42
C MET A 188 9.50 7.91 14.10
N VAL A 189 10.28 8.30 13.09
CA VAL A 189 10.06 7.93 11.69
C VAL A 189 11.39 7.68 10.96
N PRO A 190 11.42 6.78 9.96
CA PRO A 190 12.54 6.68 9.03
C PRO A 190 12.75 7.98 8.28
N ASP A 191 14.01 8.42 8.18
CA ASP A 191 14.41 9.65 7.53
C ASP A 191 15.03 9.37 6.16
N ARG A 192 14.38 9.89 5.12
CA ARG A 192 14.78 9.73 3.71
C ARG A 192 16.03 10.52 3.37
N ALA A 193 16.37 11.53 4.15
CA ALA A 193 17.58 12.32 3.95
C ALA A 193 18.80 11.71 4.65
N LYS A 194 18.63 10.60 5.38
CA LYS A 194 19.69 9.96 6.17
C LYS A 194 19.93 8.52 5.72
N THR A 195 21.07 8.00 6.14
CA THR A 195 21.52 6.64 5.85
C THR A 195 21.84 5.92 7.15
N THR A 196 21.84 4.59 7.11
CA THR A 196 22.34 3.77 8.24
C THR A 196 23.85 3.58 8.12
N SER A 197 24.55 3.52 9.26
CA SER A 197 25.95 3.09 9.32
C SER A 197 26.09 1.59 9.55
N ILE A 198 24.98 0.91 9.87
CA ILE A 198 24.96 -0.50 10.25
C ILE A 198 24.72 -1.35 9.00
N ASP A 199 25.67 -2.22 8.69
CA ASP A 199 25.50 -3.18 7.60
C ASP A 199 24.62 -4.36 8.04
N ASN A 200 23.75 -4.83 7.15
CA ASN A 200 22.80 -5.92 7.39
C ASN A 200 21.86 -5.67 8.59
N LEU A 201 21.46 -4.41 8.84
CA LEU A 201 20.65 -4.03 10.00
C LEU A 201 19.39 -4.89 10.18
N ALA A 202 18.63 -5.10 9.09
CA ALA A 202 17.41 -5.91 9.12
C ALA A 202 17.67 -7.35 9.57
N ALA A 203 18.84 -7.91 9.27
CA ALA A 203 19.21 -9.28 9.63
C ALA A 203 19.44 -9.48 11.15
N TYR A 204 19.59 -8.41 11.92
CA TYR A 204 19.72 -8.54 13.38
C TYR A 204 18.39 -8.75 14.10
N PHE A 205 17.25 -8.62 13.41
CA PHE A 205 15.92 -8.80 13.97
C PHE A 205 15.39 -10.19 13.65
N GLN A 206 15.24 -11.01 14.69
CA GLN A 206 14.63 -12.34 14.59
C GLN A 206 13.17 -12.27 15.01
N ILE A 207 12.29 -12.67 14.11
CA ILE A 207 10.85 -12.60 14.29
C ILE A 207 10.35 -14.01 14.61
N GLN A 208 9.57 -14.13 15.68
CA GLN A 208 8.93 -15.37 16.07
C GLN A 208 7.44 -15.14 16.21
N ARG A 209 6.64 -15.95 15.54
CA ARG A 209 5.18 -15.93 15.71
C ARG A 209 4.79 -16.55 17.05
N ILE A 210 3.87 -15.90 17.74
CA ILE A 210 3.27 -16.39 19.00
C ILE A 210 1.74 -16.31 18.93
N SER A 211 1.06 -16.89 19.91
CA SER A 211 -0.40 -16.80 20.00
C SER A 211 -0.87 -15.35 20.13
N SER A 212 -1.73 -14.90 19.22
CA SER A 212 -2.36 -13.58 19.28
C SER A 212 -3.46 -13.54 20.35
N ASN A 213 -3.52 -12.48 21.14
CA ASN A 213 -4.64 -12.23 22.06
C ASN A 213 -5.72 -11.39 21.38
N ARG A 214 -6.94 -11.92 21.24
CA ARG A 214 -8.06 -11.22 20.59
C ARG A 214 -8.47 -9.91 21.27
N ASN A 215 -8.16 -9.75 22.55
CA ASN A 215 -8.50 -8.56 23.34
C ASN A 215 -7.27 -7.67 23.60
N SER A 216 -6.24 -7.74 22.74
CA SER A 216 -5.06 -6.88 22.82
C SER A 216 -5.07 -5.85 21.68
N LEU A 217 -4.76 -4.60 22.02
CA LEU A 217 -4.56 -3.50 21.06
C LEU A 217 -3.07 -3.28 20.73
N SER A 218 -2.19 -4.25 21.03
CA SER A 218 -0.74 -4.11 20.76
C SER A 218 -0.43 -4.16 19.28
N LYS A 219 0.50 -3.30 18.85
CA LYS A 219 1.07 -3.38 17.49
C LYS A 219 1.95 -4.62 17.31
N LEU A 220 2.41 -5.22 18.41
CA LEU A 220 3.23 -6.43 18.44
C LEU A 220 2.42 -7.69 18.82
N ASN A 221 1.08 -7.61 18.82
CA ASN A 221 0.23 -8.75 19.19
C ASN A 221 0.46 -9.94 18.25
N GLY A 222 0.79 -11.10 18.82
CA GLY A 222 1.06 -12.32 18.04
C GLY A 222 2.48 -12.44 17.49
N ILE A 223 3.39 -11.52 17.83
CA ILE A 223 4.78 -11.55 17.37
C ILE A 223 5.75 -11.23 18.52
N LYS A 224 6.86 -11.95 18.58
CA LYS A 224 8.02 -11.65 19.41
C LYS A 224 9.20 -11.30 18.51
N ILE A 225 9.94 -10.25 18.87
CA ILE A 225 11.11 -9.77 18.12
C ILE A 225 12.32 -9.73 19.03
N GLU A 226 13.36 -10.46 18.64
CA GLU A 226 14.66 -10.47 19.28
C GLU A 226 15.67 -9.69 18.43
N PHE A 227 16.48 -8.85 19.07
CA PHE A 227 17.56 -8.12 18.41
C PHE A 227 18.90 -8.71 18.84
N THR A 228 19.73 -9.06 17.85
CA THR A 228 21.01 -9.76 18.04
C THR A 228 22.22 -8.93 17.63
N GLY A 229 22.01 -7.67 17.23
CA GLY A 229 23.07 -6.76 16.81
C GLY A 229 23.66 -5.94 17.95
N ASP A 230 24.55 -5.01 17.61
CA ASP A 230 25.14 -4.05 18.55
C ASP A 230 24.14 -2.94 18.90
N LEU A 231 23.72 -2.90 20.16
CA LEU A 231 22.77 -1.91 20.67
C LEU A 231 23.36 -0.49 20.72
N GLU A 232 24.65 -0.33 20.99
CA GLU A 232 25.28 0.99 21.04
C GLU A 232 25.45 1.55 19.63
N ALA A 233 25.81 0.70 18.66
CA ALA A 233 25.78 1.09 17.25
C ALA A 233 24.37 1.52 16.81
N LEU A 234 23.33 0.76 17.19
CA LEU A 234 21.94 1.10 16.88
C LEU A 234 21.50 2.44 17.46
N LYS A 235 21.91 2.75 18.70
CA LYS A 235 21.61 4.04 19.34
C LYS A 235 22.32 5.22 18.68
N GLN A 236 23.49 4.99 18.10
CA GLN A 236 24.26 6.00 17.38
C GLN A 236 23.81 6.17 15.92
N ASP A 237 23.08 5.20 15.39
CA ASP A 237 22.52 5.29 14.04
C ASP A 237 21.51 6.45 13.94
N GLN A 238 21.41 7.02 12.75
CA GLN A 238 20.66 8.24 12.51
C GLN A 238 19.50 8.04 11.53
N PHE A 239 19.28 6.83 11.00
CA PHE A 239 18.24 6.59 10.00
C PHE A 239 16.82 6.84 10.55
N LEU A 240 16.62 6.77 11.87
CA LEU A 240 15.40 7.23 12.53
C LEU A 240 15.56 8.68 13.01
N THR A 241 14.54 9.49 12.74
CA THR A 241 14.44 10.87 13.23
C THR A 241 13.26 11.00 14.18
N LYS A 242 13.53 11.59 15.35
CA LYS A 242 12.51 12.10 16.25
C LYS A 242 12.19 13.55 15.86
N VAL A 243 10.93 13.84 15.55
CA VAL A 243 10.48 15.17 15.09
C VAL A 243 9.27 15.62 15.88
N SER A 244 9.31 16.88 16.36
CA SER A 244 8.20 17.49 17.08
C SER A 244 7.05 17.81 16.14
N ILE A 245 5.84 17.48 16.59
CA ILE A 245 4.57 17.87 15.95
C ILE A 245 3.66 18.62 16.93
N THR A 246 4.27 19.28 17.92
CA THR A 246 3.53 19.89 19.05
C THR A 246 2.54 20.95 18.58
N GLU A 247 2.94 21.83 17.66
CA GLU A 247 2.07 22.89 17.14
C GLU A 247 0.93 22.32 16.28
N GLU A 248 1.23 21.33 15.44
CA GLU A 248 0.24 20.69 14.59
C GLU A 248 -0.77 19.86 15.39
N VAL A 249 -0.32 19.18 16.44
CA VAL A 249 -1.21 18.46 17.35
C VAL A 249 -2.08 19.44 18.12
N ALA A 250 -1.53 20.54 18.64
CA ALA A 250 -2.33 21.56 19.34
C ALA A 250 -3.46 22.13 18.47
N GLU A 251 -3.25 22.30 17.16
CA GLU A 251 -4.30 22.72 16.21
C GLU A 251 -5.45 21.70 16.10
N LEU A 252 -5.19 20.42 16.30
CA LEU A 252 -6.13 19.33 15.99
C LEU A 252 -6.71 18.59 17.20
N VAL A 253 -6.19 18.78 18.41
CA VAL A 253 -6.68 18.09 19.63
C VAL A 253 -8.14 18.38 19.89
N GLU A 254 -8.52 19.65 20.06
CA GLU A 254 -9.91 20.02 20.38
C GLU A 254 -10.89 19.56 19.28
N PRO A 255 -10.66 19.85 17.98
CA PRO A 255 -11.56 19.39 16.93
C PRO A 255 -11.68 17.86 16.86
N THR A 256 -10.60 17.14 17.15
CA THR A 256 -10.57 15.67 17.12
C THR A 256 -11.36 15.07 18.28
N ILE A 257 -11.19 15.59 19.49
CA ILE A 257 -11.95 15.13 20.65
C ILE A 257 -13.43 15.50 20.52
N PHE A 258 -13.73 16.72 20.07
CA PHE A 258 -15.10 17.16 19.81
C PHE A 258 -15.82 16.26 18.79
N GLU A 259 -15.18 15.99 17.65
CA GLU A 259 -15.74 15.10 16.63
C GLU A 259 -15.98 13.68 17.17
N SER A 260 -15.06 13.17 17.99
CA SER A 260 -15.16 11.82 18.54
C SER A 260 -16.39 11.64 19.44
N GLN A 261 -16.87 12.72 20.06
CA GLN A 261 -18.07 12.69 20.92
C GLN A 261 -19.31 12.28 20.14
N LYS A 262 -19.43 12.69 18.87
CA LYS A 262 -20.54 12.24 17.98
C LYS A 262 -20.59 10.72 17.87
N TYR A 263 -19.42 10.09 17.72
CA TYR A 263 -19.31 8.65 17.56
C TYR A 263 -19.56 7.91 18.89
N ILE A 264 -19.13 8.47 20.02
CA ILE A 264 -19.45 7.95 21.36
C ILE A 264 -20.95 7.98 21.61
N SER A 265 -21.61 9.11 21.33
CA SER A 265 -23.07 9.23 21.47
C SER A 265 -23.82 8.17 20.66
N TYR A 266 -23.31 7.81 19.48
CA TYR A 266 -23.83 6.68 18.73
C TYR A 266 -23.60 5.34 19.41
N LEU A 267 -22.39 5.05 19.87
CA LEU A 267 -22.07 3.77 20.50
C LEU A 267 -22.92 3.53 21.75
N LEU A 268 -23.20 4.59 22.53
CA LEU A 268 -23.99 4.51 23.76
C LEU A 268 -25.50 4.51 23.50
N ASN A 269 -25.98 5.36 22.59
CA ASN A 269 -27.42 5.64 22.44
C ASN A 269 -28.02 5.17 21.11
N GLN A 270 -27.22 4.54 20.23
CA GLN A 270 -27.61 4.14 18.87
C GLN A 270 -28.21 5.27 18.01
N SER A 271 -27.75 6.51 18.19
CA SER A 271 -28.25 7.68 17.44
C SER A 271 -28.08 7.54 15.91
N PRO A 272 -29.13 7.70 15.09
CA PRO A 272 -29.03 7.55 13.64
C PRO A 272 -28.20 8.65 12.95
N GLU A 273 -27.76 9.69 13.66
CA GLU A 273 -27.01 10.83 13.10
C GLU A 273 -25.62 10.47 12.53
N ILE A 274 -25.16 9.24 12.72
CA ILE A 274 -23.89 8.75 12.14
C ILE A 274 -24.05 8.19 10.72
N PHE A 275 -25.27 7.96 10.23
CA PHE A 275 -25.44 7.39 8.90
C PHE A 275 -25.12 8.46 7.84
N ALA A 276 -24.00 8.25 7.14
CA ALA A 276 -23.55 9.13 6.09
C ALA A 276 -24.40 8.93 4.81
N PRO A 277 -24.70 10.01 4.05
CA PRO A 277 -25.37 9.87 2.77
C PRO A 277 -24.50 9.06 1.79
N ILE A 278 -25.17 8.30 0.93
CA ILE A 278 -24.55 7.61 -0.21
C ILE A 278 -24.02 8.63 -1.23
N GLY A 279 -23.00 8.26 -1.99
CA GLY A 279 -22.37 9.14 -2.96
C GLY A 279 -21.08 8.56 -3.54
N LYS A 280 -20.32 9.36 -4.30
CA LYS A 280 -19.09 8.93 -4.98
C LYS A 280 -18.07 8.25 -4.08
N LYS A 281 -18.00 8.66 -2.80
CA LYS A 281 -17.09 8.10 -1.78
C LYS A 281 -17.34 6.61 -1.49
N CYS A 282 -18.56 6.11 -1.76
CA CYS A 282 -18.93 4.72 -1.53
C CYS A 282 -18.22 3.75 -2.47
N LYS A 283 -17.62 4.22 -3.58
CA LYS A 283 -16.83 3.38 -4.50
C LYS A 283 -15.76 2.57 -3.79
N GLY A 284 -15.12 3.14 -2.76
CA GLY A 284 -14.09 2.48 -1.96
C GLY A 284 -14.59 1.90 -0.63
N CYS A 285 -15.90 1.63 -0.49
CA CYS A 285 -16.39 0.95 0.71
C CYS A 285 -15.91 -0.51 0.73
N GLU A 286 -15.31 -0.95 1.83
CA GLU A 286 -14.74 -2.29 2.01
C GLU A 286 -15.75 -3.30 2.58
N TYR A 287 -16.83 -2.83 3.21
CA TYR A 287 -17.86 -3.70 3.80
C TYR A 287 -18.76 -4.25 2.69
N ARG A 288 -18.46 -5.47 2.24
CA ARG A 288 -19.23 -6.26 1.26
C ARG A 288 -19.36 -7.69 1.75
N ALA A 289 -20.39 -8.37 1.27
CA ALA A 289 -20.54 -9.80 1.50
C ALA A 289 -19.29 -10.58 1.04
N SER A 290 -19.10 -11.75 1.65
CA SER A 290 -18.09 -12.74 1.29
C SER A 290 -18.73 -14.12 1.19
N GLU A 291 -18.00 -15.11 0.68
CA GLU A 291 -18.48 -16.50 0.59
C GLU A 291 -18.92 -17.08 1.93
N TYR A 292 -18.36 -16.59 3.05
CA TYR A 292 -18.62 -17.07 4.40
C TYR A 292 -19.61 -16.22 5.21
N ASP A 293 -19.92 -15.01 4.73
CA ASP A 293 -20.75 -14.06 5.46
C ASP A 293 -21.51 -13.17 4.46
N SER A 294 -22.83 -13.33 4.42
CA SER A 294 -23.71 -12.68 3.44
C SER A 294 -24.03 -11.22 3.75
N ARG A 295 -23.59 -10.68 4.90
CA ARG A 295 -23.87 -9.29 5.29
C ARG A 295 -23.10 -8.32 4.41
N ASP A 296 -23.78 -7.32 3.84
CA ASP A 296 -23.20 -6.35 2.92
C ASP A 296 -23.59 -4.92 3.28
N GLY A 297 -22.66 -4.19 3.92
CA GLY A 297 -22.92 -2.83 4.37
C GLY A 297 -23.10 -1.81 3.25
N PHE A 298 -22.53 -2.05 2.06
CA PHE A 298 -22.78 -1.16 0.92
C PHE A 298 -24.16 -1.39 0.33
N ARG A 299 -24.58 -2.64 0.17
CA ARG A 299 -25.93 -2.97 -0.28
C ARG A 299 -26.98 -2.44 0.69
N GLU A 300 -26.74 -2.54 2.00
CA GLU A 300 -27.64 -1.95 3.01
C GLU A 300 -27.74 -0.43 2.90
N CYS A 301 -26.64 0.27 2.64
CA CYS A 301 -26.66 1.72 2.43
C CYS A 301 -27.37 2.13 1.13
N TRP A 302 -27.18 1.38 0.05
CA TRP A 302 -27.64 1.74 -1.30
C TRP A 302 -29.03 1.18 -1.63
N GLY A 303 -29.49 0.14 -0.93
CA GLY A 303 -30.72 -0.59 -1.24
C GLY A 303 -30.70 -1.10 -2.69
N ASP A 304 -31.82 -0.97 -3.39
CA ASP A 304 -31.97 -1.40 -4.79
C ASP A 304 -30.98 -0.73 -5.75
N LEU A 305 -30.41 0.44 -5.40
CA LEU A 305 -29.41 1.11 -6.23
C LEU A 305 -28.08 0.36 -6.27
N ALA A 306 -27.81 -0.50 -5.29
CA ALA A 306 -26.56 -1.28 -5.22
C ALA A 306 -26.42 -2.27 -6.37
N ASP A 307 -27.55 -2.75 -6.88
CA ASP A 307 -27.66 -3.83 -7.87
C ASP A 307 -27.92 -3.29 -9.29
N VAL A 308 -27.81 -1.98 -9.50
CA VAL A 308 -27.97 -1.37 -10.83
C VAL A 308 -26.80 -1.78 -11.73
N ASP A 309 -27.14 -2.38 -12.86
CA ASP A 309 -26.19 -2.73 -13.92
C ASP A 309 -25.49 -1.48 -14.49
N ASN A 310 -24.22 -1.66 -14.87
CA ASN A 310 -23.38 -0.57 -15.39
C ASN A 310 -23.36 0.62 -14.42
N HIS A 311 -23.11 0.33 -13.15
CA HIS A 311 -23.20 1.28 -12.06
C HIS A 311 -22.36 2.55 -12.30
N ILE A 312 -22.88 3.71 -11.93
CA ILE A 312 -22.25 5.03 -12.15
C ILE A 312 -20.87 5.16 -11.49
N LEU A 313 -20.65 4.43 -10.39
CA LEU A 313 -19.35 4.38 -9.71
C LEU A 313 -18.25 3.70 -10.55
N ASP A 314 -18.61 2.91 -11.56
CA ASP A 314 -17.68 2.25 -12.47
C ASP A 314 -17.25 3.11 -13.66
N LEU A 315 -17.89 4.28 -13.85
CA LEU A 315 -17.51 5.23 -14.89
C LEU A 315 -16.12 5.83 -14.62
N TYR A 316 -15.29 5.87 -15.67
CA TYR A 316 -13.93 6.40 -15.61
C TYR A 316 -13.93 7.83 -15.08
N GLN A 317 -13.13 8.09 -14.05
CA GLN A 317 -13.01 9.43 -13.43
C GLN A 317 -14.36 10.08 -13.06
N MET A 318 -15.39 9.27 -12.72
CA MET A 318 -16.75 9.78 -12.43
C MET A 318 -16.80 10.93 -11.41
N GLY A 319 -15.87 10.97 -10.46
CA GLY A 319 -15.78 12.02 -9.45
C GLY A 319 -15.34 13.40 -9.96
N ARG A 320 -15.04 13.54 -11.26
CA ARG A 320 -14.65 14.77 -11.96
C ARG A 320 -15.81 15.42 -12.74
N ILE A 321 -16.88 14.67 -13.02
CA ILE A 321 -18.04 15.14 -13.80
C ILE A 321 -18.75 16.24 -13.00
N GLY A 322 -19.00 17.40 -13.62
CA GLY A 322 -19.64 18.54 -12.96
C GLY A 322 -18.75 19.30 -11.95
N GLY A 323 -17.43 19.05 -11.95
CA GLY A 323 -16.47 19.75 -11.10
C GLY A 323 -16.08 19.03 -9.81
N ASN A 324 -15.12 19.61 -9.08
CA ASN A 324 -14.48 18.94 -7.94
C ASN A 324 -15.28 19.05 -6.61
N GLU A 325 -16.00 20.15 -6.39
CA GLU A 325 -16.67 20.45 -5.12
C GLU A 325 -18.01 19.71 -4.97
N THR A 326 -18.85 19.78 -6.00
CA THR A 326 -20.15 19.10 -6.06
C THR A 326 -20.27 18.31 -7.36
N PRO A 327 -19.65 17.11 -7.43
CA PRO A 327 -19.68 16.31 -8.63
C PRO A 327 -21.11 15.90 -8.98
N LEU A 328 -21.45 15.99 -10.26
CA LEU A 328 -22.78 15.68 -10.79
C LEU A 328 -23.26 14.29 -10.38
N VAL A 329 -22.33 13.33 -10.26
CA VAL A 329 -22.63 11.96 -9.84
C VAL A 329 -23.36 11.90 -8.49
N ASN A 330 -23.02 12.77 -7.52
CA ASN A 330 -23.74 12.78 -6.25
C ASN A 330 -25.19 13.26 -6.42
N THR A 331 -25.41 14.28 -7.24
CA THR A 331 -26.76 14.77 -7.57
C THR A 331 -27.59 13.71 -8.28
N LEU A 332 -26.98 12.95 -9.20
CA LEU A 332 -27.65 11.81 -9.86
C LEU A 332 -28.03 10.71 -8.84
N ILE A 333 -27.11 10.37 -7.94
CA ILE A 333 -27.36 9.38 -6.87
C ILE A 333 -28.52 9.84 -5.97
N GLU A 334 -28.57 11.12 -5.59
CA GLU A 334 -29.68 11.70 -4.82
C GLU A 334 -31.01 11.62 -5.58
N GLN A 335 -30.99 11.73 -6.91
CA GLN A 335 -32.14 11.52 -7.80
C GLN A 335 -32.46 10.03 -8.05
N ARG A 336 -31.81 9.10 -7.34
CA ARG A 336 -31.91 7.65 -7.52
C ARG A 336 -31.48 7.16 -8.92
N LYS A 337 -30.61 7.91 -9.58
CA LYS A 337 -29.95 7.54 -10.84
C LYS A 337 -28.58 6.98 -10.52
N ALA A 338 -28.41 5.68 -10.72
CA ALA A 338 -27.22 4.94 -10.35
C ALA A 338 -26.57 4.20 -11.53
N SER A 339 -27.10 4.33 -12.75
CA SER A 339 -26.44 3.81 -13.94
C SER A 339 -25.51 4.85 -14.54
N MET A 340 -24.40 4.42 -15.14
CA MET A 340 -23.54 5.33 -15.91
C MET A 340 -24.25 5.92 -17.13
N PHE A 341 -25.33 5.28 -17.60
CA PHE A 341 -26.15 5.77 -18.72
C PHE A 341 -27.10 6.91 -18.31
N ASP A 342 -27.27 7.15 -17.01
CA ASP A 342 -28.05 8.27 -16.51
C ASP A 342 -27.30 9.60 -16.61
N VAL A 343 -26.00 9.56 -16.93
CA VAL A 343 -25.14 10.74 -17.05
C VAL A 343 -25.46 11.47 -18.36
N PRO A 344 -25.86 12.76 -18.31
CA PRO A 344 -26.07 13.57 -19.52
C PRO A 344 -24.74 13.72 -20.28
N LEU A 345 -24.73 13.41 -21.58
CA LEU A 345 -23.50 13.40 -22.36
C LEU A 345 -22.92 14.80 -22.57
N GLU A 346 -23.75 15.83 -22.56
CA GLU A 346 -23.38 17.25 -22.63
C GLU A 346 -22.53 17.71 -21.43
N GLU A 347 -22.61 16.99 -20.31
CA GLU A 347 -21.79 17.24 -19.11
C GLU A 347 -20.39 16.59 -19.21
N LEU A 348 -20.15 15.75 -20.22
CA LEU A 348 -18.86 15.14 -20.52
C LEU A 348 -18.06 16.05 -21.46
N ASN A 349 -17.62 17.19 -20.96
CA ASN A 349 -17.05 18.27 -21.78
C ASN A 349 -15.62 18.72 -21.38
N ASP A 350 -14.95 18.00 -20.47
CA ASP A 350 -13.65 18.42 -19.90
C ASP A 350 -12.41 18.13 -20.78
N TYR A 351 -12.62 17.59 -22.00
CA TYR A 351 -11.64 17.15 -23.01
C TYR A 351 -10.58 16.14 -22.55
N THR A 352 -10.27 16.09 -21.25
CA THR A 352 -9.19 15.31 -20.64
C THR A 352 -9.67 13.90 -20.33
N TYR A 353 -10.88 13.76 -19.81
CA TYR A 353 -11.47 12.49 -19.39
C TYR A 353 -12.71 12.15 -20.20
N SER A 354 -13.42 13.16 -20.71
CA SER A 354 -14.68 12.99 -21.43
C SER A 354 -14.59 12.05 -22.63
N TYR A 355 -13.53 12.12 -23.43
CA TYR A 355 -13.36 11.21 -24.57
C TYR A 355 -13.40 9.73 -24.15
N ARG A 356 -12.68 9.37 -23.07
CA ARG A 356 -12.67 8.02 -22.53
C ARG A 356 -14.01 7.63 -21.90
N GLN A 357 -14.69 8.56 -21.24
CA GLN A 357 -16.01 8.34 -20.66
C GLN A 357 -17.07 8.06 -21.73
N LEU A 358 -17.03 8.82 -22.84
CA LEU A 358 -17.92 8.63 -23.98
C LEU A 358 -17.71 7.25 -24.63
N ILE A 359 -16.45 6.86 -24.86
CA ILE A 359 -16.12 5.50 -25.34
C ILE A 359 -16.65 4.45 -24.38
N GLN A 360 -16.40 4.60 -23.08
CA GLN A 360 -16.89 3.64 -22.08
C GLN A 360 -18.41 3.51 -22.15
N ILE A 361 -19.15 4.61 -22.16
CA ILE A 361 -20.62 4.60 -22.21
C ILE A 361 -21.09 3.92 -23.51
N GLU A 362 -20.63 4.40 -24.66
CA GLU A 362 -21.08 3.94 -25.97
C GLU A 362 -20.82 2.44 -26.17
N TYR A 363 -19.62 1.97 -25.83
CA TYR A 363 -19.21 0.60 -26.11
C TYR A 363 -19.68 -0.38 -25.03
N THR A 364 -19.95 0.09 -23.81
CA THR A 364 -20.69 -0.70 -22.80
C THR A 364 -22.14 -0.88 -23.23
N GLN A 365 -22.83 0.16 -23.72
CA GLN A 365 -24.19 0.04 -24.26
C GLN A 365 -24.28 -0.93 -25.44
N LYS A 366 -23.30 -0.89 -26.34
CA LYS A 366 -23.21 -1.81 -27.48
C LYS A 366 -22.77 -3.22 -27.10
N ASN A 367 -22.31 -3.42 -25.86
CA ASN A 367 -21.62 -4.62 -25.39
C ASN A 367 -20.54 -5.09 -26.40
N LYS A 368 -19.70 -4.16 -26.84
CA LYS A 368 -18.73 -4.39 -27.91
C LYS A 368 -17.37 -3.82 -27.53
N GLU A 369 -16.32 -4.49 -27.95
CA GLU A 369 -14.96 -3.95 -27.87
C GLU A 369 -14.75 -2.75 -28.82
N TRP A 370 -13.89 -1.85 -28.38
CA TRP A 370 -13.45 -0.69 -29.14
C TRP A 370 -11.94 -0.69 -29.34
N ILE A 371 -11.54 -0.40 -30.57
CA ILE A 371 -10.20 0.09 -30.89
C ILE A 371 -10.33 1.41 -31.64
N SER A 372 -9.43 2.34 -31.34
CA SER A 372 -9.33 3.59 -32.12
C SER A 372 -8.83 3.32 -33.54
N GLU A 373 -9.16 4.20 -34.49
CA GLU A 373 -8.65 4.15 -35.86
C GLU A 373 -7.13 4.35 -35.97
N HIS A 374 -6.48 4.87 -34.91
CA HIS A 374 -5.05 5.11 -34.87
C HIS A 374 -4.25 3.89 -34.37
N LEU A 375 -4.89 2.91 -33.73
CA LEU A 375 -4.18 1.76 -33.16
C LEU A 375 -3.34 1.01 -34.23
N PRO A 376 -3.86 0.71 -35.45
CA PRO A 376 -3.06 0.04 -36.47
C PRO A 376 -1.78 0.79 -36.84
N ARG A 377 -1.85 2.13 -36.92
CA ARG A 377 -0.69 2.99 -37.20
C ARG A 377 0.31 3.00 -36.04
N VAL A 378 -0.17 3.00 -34.81
CA VAL A 378 0.71 2.93 -33.63
C VAL A 378 1.43 1.59 -33.60
N MET A 379 0.72 0.49 -33.86
CA MET A 379 1.31 -0.84 -33.89
C MET A 379 2.34 -1.02 -35.00
N SER A 380 2.15 -0.38 -36.17
CA SER A 380 3.12 -0.45 -37.27
C SER A 380 4.44 0.30 -37.01
N GLN A 381 4.50 1.12 -35.96
CA GLN A 381 5.72 1.80 -35.52
C GLN A 381 6.58 0.93 -34.58
N ILE A 382 6.04 -0.19 -34.10
CA ILE A 382 6.74 -1.12 -33.21
C ILE A 382 7.66 -2.00 -34.06
N THR A 383 8.93 -2.03 -33.70
CA THR A 383 9.98 -2.77 -34.41
C THR A 383 10.39 -4.02 -33.65
N TYR A 384 10.60 -5.11 -34.40
CA TYR A 384 11.13 -6.36 -33.86
C TYR A 384 12.65 -6.28 -33.65
N PRO A 385 13.21 -7.00 -32.65
CA PRO A 385 12.52 -7.81 -31.65
C PRO A 385 11.64 -6.96 -30.71
N ILE A 386 10.52 -7.52 -30.26
CA ILE A 386 9.64 -6.87 -29.27
C ILE A 386 9.91 -7.49 -27.91
N HIS A 387 10.29 -6.68 -26.94
CA HIS A 387 10.60 -7.11 -25.57
C HIS A 387 9.50 -6.63 -24.61
N PHE A 388 8.78 -7.55 -24.00
CA PHE A 388 7.81 -7.26 -22.95
C PHE A 388 8.51 -7.45 -21.61
N ILE A 389 8.67 -6.40 -20.82
CA ILE A 389 9.39 -6.47 -19.53
C ILE A 389 8.52 -6.01 -18.36
N ASP A 390 8.72 -6.65 -17.23
CA ASP A 390 8.07 -6.35 -15.95
C ASP A 390 9.08 -6.55 -14.81
N PHE A 391 9.00 -5.70 -13.78
CA PHE A 391 9.95 -5.68 -12.66
C PHE A 391 9.26 -5.84 -11.32
N GLU A 392 9.84 -6.67 -10.45
CA GLU A 392 9.50 -6.66 -9.03
C GLU A 392 10.52 -5.88 -8.21
N THR A 393 9.97 -5.06 -7.31
CA THR A 393 10.77 -4.12 -6.54
C THR A 393 10.31 -3.99 -5.10
N SER A 394 11.20 -3.53 -4.24
CA SER A 394 10.95 -3.31 -2.82
C SER A 394 11.45 -1.94 -2.40
N ARG A 395 10.72 -1.29 -1.48
CA ARG A 395 11.15 -0.07 -0.78
C ARG A 395 10.94 -0.26 0.71
N MET A 396 11.99 -0.64 1.41
CA MET A 396 11.90 -0.90 2.84
C MET A 396 12.12 0.36 3.67
N ALA A 397 11.37 0.46 4.78
CA ALA A 397 11.58 1.47 5.80
C ALA A 397 12.96 1.37 6.46
N ILE A 398 13.52 0.14 6.51
CA ILE A 398 14.80 -0.18 7.14
C ILE A 398 15.80 -0.42 6.03
N PRO A 399 16.88 0.38 5.95
CA PRO A 399 17.93 0.13 5.00
C PRO A 399 18.66 -1.18 5.40
N TYR A 400 19.00 -2.01 4.42
CA TYR A 400 19.64 -3.31 4.67
C TYR A 400 21.17 -3.26 4.56
N ARG A 401 21.74 -2.18 4.02
CA ARG A 401 23.21 -1.99 3.94
C ARG A 401 23.63 -0.65 4.51
N ALA A 402 24.85 -0.61 5.01
CA ALA A 402 25.48 0.65 5.37
C ALA A 402 25.48 1.59 4.15
N ARG A 403 25.25 2.88 4.38
CA ARG A 403 25.10 3.97 3.38
C ARG A 403 23.80 3.98 2.57
N MET A 404 22.94 2.98 2.72
CA MET A 404 21.64 2.97 2.03
C MET A 404 20.65 3.94 2.69
N GLN A 405 19.85 4.63 1.87
CA GLN A 405 18.78 5.51 2.34
C GLN A 405 17.51 4.72 2.69
N THR A 406 16.70 5.29 3.59
CA THR A 406 15.37 4.71 3.87
C THR A 406 14.47 4.82 2.65
N TYR A 407 13.68 3.78 2.36
CA TYR A 407 12.83 3.68 1.17
C TYR A 407 13.56 3.80 -0.18
N GLU A 408 14.87 3.57 -0.18
CA GLU A 408 15.61 3.46 -1.42
C GLU A 408 15.12 2.25 -2.23
N GLN A 409 14.98 2.46 -3.54
CA GLN A 409 14.43 1.48 -4.48
C GLN A 409 15.38 0.29 -4.60
N VAL A 410 14.85 -0.91 -4.43
CA VAL A 410 15.55 -2.19 -4.68
C VAL A 410 14.84 -2.92 -5.80
N ALA A 411 15.53 -3.18 -6.91
CA ALA A 411 15.02 -3.99 -8.01
C ALA A 411 15.60 -5.39 -7.88
N PHE A 412 14.76 -6.37 -7.55
CA PHE A 412 15.22 -7.72 -7.21
C PHE A 412 14.83 -8.76 -8.25
N GLN A 413 13.89 -8.48 -9.17
CA GLN A 413 13.49 -9.43 -10.18
C GLN A 413 13.01 -8.75 -11.46
N TRP A 414 13.37 -9.31 -12.62
CA TRP A 414 12.73 -8.94 -13.88
C TRP A 414 12.34 -10.19 -14.67
N SER A 415 11.28 -10.08 -15.45
CA SER A 415 10.91 -11.03 -16.50
C SER A 415 10.94 -10.34 -17.86
N CYS A 416 11.26 -11.10 -18.91
CA CYS A 416 11.20 -10.65 -20.29
C CYS A 416 10.63 -11.75 -21.20
N HIS A 417 9.57 -11.43 -21.94
CA HIS A 417 9.19 -12.19 -23.12
C HIS A 417 9.64 -11.44 -24.38
N THR A 418 10.38 -12.11 -25.27
CA THR A 418 10.85 -11.53 -26.53
C THR A 418 10.18 -12.21 -27.72
N ILE A 419 9.54 -11.44 -28.58
CA ILE A 419 9.11 -11.92 -29.90
C ILE A 419 10.14 -11.46 -30.92
N ALA A 420 10.87 -12.39 -31.53
CA ALA A 420 12.02 -12.06 -32.39
C ALA A 420 11.64 -11.51 -33.76
N SER A 421 10.51 -11.95 -34.32
CA SER A 421 10.00 -11.56 -35.63
C SER A 421 8.47 -11.75 -35.68
N PRO A 422 7.76 -11.25 -36.72
CA PRO A 422 6.36 -11.59 -36.93
C PRO A 422 6.12 -13.11 -36.81
N ASP A 423 5.03 -13.49 -36.15
CA ASP A 423 4.59 -14.87 -35.91
C ASP A 423 5.55 -15.79 -35.12
N ALA A 424 6.69 -15.26 -34.63
CA ALA A 424 7.57 -16.04 -33.76
C ALA A 424 6.93 -16.29 -32.40
N ALA A 425 7.14 -17.48 -31.84
CA ALA A 425 6.75 -17.76 -30.47
C ALA A 425 7.55 -16.88 -29.48
N PRO A 426 6.93 -16.43 -28.37
CA PRO A 426 7.63 -15.63 -27.38
C PRO A 426 8.72 -16.45 -26.67
N MET A 427 9.93 -15.91 -26.60
CA MET A 427 11.05 -16.48 -25.87
C MET A 427 11.13 -15.87 -24.48
N GLN A 428 11.16 -16.70 -23.44
CA GLN A 428 11.16 -16.26 -22.05
C GLN A 428 12.58 -16.21 -21.47
N ARG A 429 12.90 -15.12 -20.78
CA ARG A 429 14.11 -14.93 -19.97
C ARG A 429 13.72 -14.21 -18.67
N GLU A 430 14.43 -14.47 -17.59
CA GLU A 430 14.16 -13.88 -16.28
C GLU A 430 15.44 -13.80 -15.44
N TRP A 431 15.40 -12.98 -14.40
CA TRP A 431 16.44 -12.85 -13.40
C TRP A 431 15.82 -12.55 -12.04
N LEU A 432 16.42 -13.09 -10.98
CA LEU A 432 16.00 -12.88 -9.60
C LEU A 432 17.24 -12.85 -8.72
N ASP A 433 17.38 -11.81 -7.91
CA ASP A 433 18.35 -11.77 -6.83
C ASP A 433 17.81 -12.50 -5.61
N LEU A 434 18.61 -13.43 -5.10
CA LEU A 434 18.41 -14.05 -3.79
C LEU A 434 19.66 -13.91 -2.91
N GLU A 435 20.64 -13.14 -3.38
CA GLU A 435 21.83 -12.84 -2.60
C GLU A 435 21.52 -11.66 -1.68
N ASN A 436 22.09 -11.63 -0.47
CA ASN A 436 21.92 -10.49 0.44
C ASN A 436 22.85 -9.33 0.03
N THR A 437 22.81 -8.93 -1.25
CA THR A 437 23.60 -7.84 -1.83
C THR A 437 22.69 -6.66 -2.23
N PHE A 438 23.26 -5.59 -2.79
CA PHE A 438 22.48 -4.50 -3.38
C PHE A 438 22.27 -4.84 -4.87
N PRO A 439 21.11 -5.38 -5.28
CA PRO A 439 20.95 -6.06 -6.57
C PRO A 439 20.93 -5.14 -7.79
N ASN A 440 20.64 -3.86 -7.59
CA ASN A 440 20.20 -2.96 -8.66
C ASN A 440 21.17 -2.86 -9.83
N PHE A 441 22.48 -2.99 -9.61
CA PHE A 441 23.47 -2.91 -10.68
C PHE A 441 23.48 -4.19 -11.51
N GLN A 442 23.56 -5.35 -10.86
CA GLN A 442 23.48 -6.67 -11.50
C GLN A 442 22.13 -6.90 -12.19
N PHE A 443 21.04 -6.41 -11.57
CA PHE A 443 19.71 -6.35 -12.16
C PHE A 443 19.75 -5.64 -13.52
N ALA A 444 20.34 -4.44 -13.57
CA ALA A 444 20.34 -3.64 -14.78
C ALA A 444 21.34 -4.16 -15.83
N GLU A 445 22.48 -4.72 -15.41
CA GLU A 445 23.45 -5.38 -16.29
C GLU A 445 22.83 -6.61 -16.97
N SER A 446 22.21 -7.50 -16.19
CA SER A 446 21.54 -8.70 -16.73
C SER A 446 20.38 -8.35 -17.66
N LEU A 447 19.62 -7.29 -17.34
CA LEU A 447 18.56 -6.80 -18.22
C LEU A 447 19.10 -6.22 -19.52
N MET A 448 20.18 -5.42 -19.45
CA MET A 448 20.85 -4.88 -20.64
C MET A 448 21.35 -5.99 -21.55
N GLU A 449 21.97 -7.03 -20.99
CA GLU A 449 22.40 -8.23 -21.73
C GLU A 449 21.23 -8.99 -22.35
N CYS A 450 20.11 -9.10 -21.62
CA CYS A 450 18.90 -9.73 -22.12
C CYS A 450 18.33 -9.00 -23.34
N LEU A 451 18.16 -7.68 -23.24
CA LEU A 451 17.51 -6.87 -24.27
C LEU A 451 18.39 -6.64 -25.50
N GLY A 452 19.72 -6.59 -25.33
CA GLY A 452 20.64 -6.31 -26.43
C GLY A 452 20.54 -4.86 -26.94
N GLU A 453 20.86 -4.64 -28.22
CA GLU A 453 21.08 -3.29 -28.77
C GLU A 453 19.93 -2.73 -29.62
N GLY A 454 18.81 -3.46 -29.82
CA GLY A 454 17.75 -3.03 -30.73
C GLY A 454 16.37 -3.61 -30.40
N GLY A 455 15.37 -3.21 -31.19
CA GLY A 455 13.98 -3.60 -30.98
C GLY A 455 13.17 -2.57 -30.20
N THR A 456 11.96 -2.95 -29.81
CA THR A 456 11.05 -2.12 -29.01
C THR A 456 10.80 -2.74 -27.65
N ILE A 457 10.90 -1.93 -26.60
CA ILE A 457 10.65 -2.38 -25.23
C ILE A 457 9.26 -1.92 -24.81
N LEU A 458 8.37 -2.87 -24.53
CA LEU A 458 7.02 -2.65 -24.05
C LEU A 458 6.95 -2.92 -22.54
N THR A 459 6.32 -1.99 -21.83
CA THR A 459 6.07 -2.08 -20.39
C THR A 459 4.61 -1.79 -20.09
N TRP A 460 4.17 -2.06 -18.86
CA TRP A 460 2.84 -1.69 -18.41
C TRP A 460 2.90 -0.56 -17.38
N ALA A 461 2.53 0.66 -17.79
CA ALA A 461 2.67 1.89 -17.02
C ALA A 461 4.14 2.35 -16.86
N THR A 462 4.38 3.21 -15.87
CA THR A 462 5.60 4.02 -15.74
C THR A 462 6.58 3.49 -14.68
N HIS A 463 6.30 2.32 -14.10
CA HIS A 463 7.07 1.78 -13.00
C HIS A 463 8.50 1.45 -13.45
N GLU A 464 8.66 0.68 -14.53
CA GLU A 464 9.93 0.21 -15.07
C GLU A 464 10.84 1.39 -15.41
N ASN A 465 10.28 2.44 -16.03
CA ASN A 465 11.01 3.67 -16.31
C ASN A 465 11.56 4.31 -15.02
N SER A 466 10.76 4.35 -13.97
CA SER A 466 11.16 4.93 -12.69
C SER A 466 12.27 4.11 -12.04
N VAL A 467 12.20 2.77 -12.13
CA VAL A 467 13.24 1.86 -11.64
C VAL A 467 14.56 2.11 -12.36
N LEU A 468 14.59 2.03 -13.69
CA LEU A 468 15.83 2.23 -14.46
C LEU A 468 16.45 3.61 -14.22
N ARG A 469 15.62 4.66 -14.10
CA ARG A 469 16.07 6.00 -13.73
C ARG A 469 16.67 6.04 -12.32
N ASP A 470 16.03 5.40 -11.35
CA ASP A 470 16.52 5.37 -9.97
C ASP A 470 17.88 4.62 -9.93
N ILE A 471 18.03 3.51 -10.65
CA ILE A 471 19.31 2.78 -10.79
C ILE A 471 20.42 3.67 -11.39
N TYR A 472 20.11 4.45 -12.43
CA TYR A 472 21.06 5.40 -13.01
C TYR A 472 21.62 6.39 -11.97
N TYR A 473 20.76 6.96 -11.12
CA TYR A 473 21.20 7.87 -10.06
C TYR A 473 21.92 7.14 -8.92
N GLN A 474 21.53 5.90 -8.62
CA GLN A 474 22.21 5.08 -7.63
C GLN A 474 23.64 4.74 -8.05
N MET A 475 23.89 4.47 -9.34
CA MET A 475 25.27 4.23 -9.82
C MET A 475 26.19 5.40 -9.47
N GLN A 476 25.70 6.64 -9.58
CA GLN A 476 26.46 7.83 -9.18
C GLN A 476 26.63 7.94 -7.66
N ALA A 477 25.56 7.67 -6.90
CA ALA A 477 25.58 7.78 -5.44
C ALA A 477 26.52 6.75 -4.77
N TYR A 478 26.65 5.57 -5.36
CA TYR A 478 27.50 4.48 -4.88
C TYR A 478 28.86 4.40 -5.58
N ASP A 479 29.18 5.36 -6.46
CA ASP A 479 30.43 5.37 -7.25
C ASP A 479 30.66 4.07 -8.05
N TYR A 480 29.58 3.51 -8.61
CA TYR A 480 29.63 2.29 -9.40
C TYR A 480 30.05 2.58 -10.84
N GLN A 481 31.18 2.01 -11.26
CA GLN A 481 31.84 2.33 -12.53
C GLN A 481 31.48 1.31 -13.62
N ASN A 482 30.45 1.62 -14.40
CA ASN A 482 30.11 0.89 -15.64
C ASN A 482 29.61 1.88 -16.72
N PRO A 483 30.51 2.42 -17.58
CA PRO A 483 30.14 3.42 -18.59
C PRO A 483 29.13 2.91 -19.64
N GLN A 484 29.19 1.61 -19.97
CA GLN A 484 28.26 1.00 -20.92
C GLN A 484 26.84 0.99 -20.35
N LEU A 485 26.69 0.51 -19.12
CA LEU A 485 25.40 0.47 -18.43
C LEU A 485 24.82 1.88 -18.19
N MET A 486 25.65 2.83 -17.76
CA MET A 486 25.24 4.23 -17.61
C MET A 486 24.68 4.81 -18.91
N THR A 487 25.37 4.55 -20.03
CA THR A 487 24.92 5.01 -21.35
C THR A 487 23.61 4.35 -21.75
N TRP A 488 23.49 3.03 -21.53
CA TRP A 488 22.27 2.28 -21.81
C TRP A 488 21.08 2.81 -21.01
N LEU A 489 21.21 2.93 -19.67
CA LEU A 489 20.16 3.46 -18.79
C LEU A 489 19.72 4.88 -19.19
N ALA A 490 20.67 5.75 -19.52
CA ALA A 490 20.38 7.13 -19.93
C ALA A 490 19.62 7.22 -21.25
N ASN A 491 19.83 6.26 -22.15
CA ASN A 491 19.13 6.18 -23.44
C ASN A 491 17.78 5.48 -23.32
N THR A 492 17.67 4.47 -22.46
CA THR A 492 16.46 3.65 -22.30
C THR A 492 15.42 4.34 -21.43
N ALA A 493 15.81 4.88 -20.28
CA ALA A 493 14.90 5.46 -19.31
C ALA A 493 14.76 6.99 -19.49
N LYS A 494 13.55 7.50 -19.28
CA LYS A 494 13.33 8.95 -19.21
C LYS A 494 13.98 9.54 -17.97
N LEU A 495 15.11 10.23 -18.18
CA LEU A 495 15.79 11.04 -17.17
C LEU A 495 15.22 12.47 -17.12
N GLY A 496 14.97 12.98 -15.91
CA GLY A 496 14.44 14.33 -15.70
C GLY A 496 13.09 14.61 -16.39
N SER A 497 12.73 15.89 -16.50
CA SER A 497 11.44 16.31 -17.08
C SER A 497 11.44 16.37 -18.62
N ARG A 498 12.61 16.55 -19.23
CA ARG A 498 12.78 16.73 -20.69
C ARG A 498 13.32 15.51 -21.43
N GLY A 499 13.67 14.42 -20.73
CA GLY A 499 14.11 13.19 -21.37
C GLY A 499 12.99 12.49 -22.15
N SER A 500 13.37 11.66 -23.12
CA SER A 500 12.51 10.68 -23.78
C SER A 500 12.76 9.29 -23.17
N SER A 501 11.74 8.44 -23.18
CA SER A 501 11.88 7.01 -22.85
C SER A 501 11.89 6.21 -24.14
N GLN A 502 12.68 5.13 -24.19
CA GLN A 502 12.54 4.10 -25.23
C GLN A 502 11.50 3.04 -24.85
N LEU A 503 11.00 3.07 -23.62
CA LEU A 503 9.92 2.21 -23.16
C LEU A 503 8.59 2.71 -23.71
N VAL A 504 7.85 1.82 -24.36
CA VAL A 504 6.51 2.05 -24.87
C VAL A 504 5.50 1.53 -23.85
N ASP A 505 4.72 2.44 -23.28
CA ASP A 505 3.76 2.15 -22.21
C ASP A 505 2.43 1.61 -22.78
N MET A 506 2.20 0.30 -22.64
CA MET A 506 0.98 -0.35 -23.08
C MET A 506 -0.28 0.07 -22.28
N ASN A 507 -0.13 0.57 -21.04
CA ASN A 507 -1.24 1.11 -20.27
C ASN A 507 -1.74 2.43 -20.88
N ASP A 508 -0.82 3.31 -21.29
CA ASP A 508 -1.14 4.55 -22.00
C ASP A 508 -1.76 4.26 -23.38
N LEU A 509 -1.21 3.28 -24.11
CA LEU A 509 -1.82 2.80 -25.37
C LEU A 509 -3.24 2.27 -25.13
N THR A 510 -3.45 1.48 -24.08
CA THR A 510 -4.79 1.00 -23.71
C THR A 510 -5.74 2.16 -23.44
N LEU A 511 -5.33 3.12 -22.62
CA LEU A 511 -6.15 4.28 -22.26
C LEU A 511 -6.59 5.07 -23.50
N LYS A 512 -5.70 5.24 -24.46
CA LYS A 512 -5.95 6.02 -25.69
C LYS A 512 -6.66 5.25 -26.79
N HIS A 513 -6.42 3.94 -26.90
CA HIS A 513 -6.71 3.21 -28.13
C HIS A 513 -7.48 1.90 -27.98
N TYR A 514 -7.75 1.43 -26.75
CA TYR A 514 -8.47 0.17 -26.52
C TYR A 514 -9.48 0.25 -25.37
N PHE A 515 -10.65 -0.36 -25.54
CA PHE A 515 -11.64 -0.51 -24.49
C PHE A 515 -12.47 -1.79 -24.67
N HIS A 516 -12.71 -2.49 -23.56
CA HIS A 516 -13.66 -3.59 -23.46
C HIS A 516 -14.63 -3.32 -22.29
N PRO A 517 -15.95 -3.57 -22.44
CA PRO A 517 -16.94 -3.38 -21.37
C PRO A 517 -16.57 -4.02 -20.01
N LEU A 518 -16.05 -5.25 -20.01
CA LEU A 518 -15.60 -5.97 -18.81
C LEU A 518 -14.47 -5.27 -18.04
N MET A 519 -13.68 -4.40 -18.70
CA MET A 519 -12.65 -3.61 -18.01
C MET A 519 -13.25 -2.49 -17.15
N LYS A 520 -14.52 -2.13 -17.37
CA LYS A 520 -15.16 -0.95 -16.80
C LYS A 520 -14.29 0.31 -17.06
N GLY A 521 -14.22 1.24 -16.12
CA GLY A 521 -13.36 2.42 -16.21
C GLY A 521 -11.90 2.18 -15.81
N ARG A 522 -11.35 0.96 -15.94
CA ARG A 522 -9.97 0.63 -15.49
C ARG A 522 -9.09 0.22 -16.67
N THR A 523 -7.79 0.42 -16.52
CA THR A 523 -6.78 0.06 -17.54
C THR A 523 -5.64 -0.76 -16.97
N SER A 524 -5.65 -1.19 -15.70
CA SER A 524 -4.57 -2.03 -15.18
C SER A 524 -4.51 -3.38 -15.91
N LEU A 525 -3.34 -4.01 -15.94
CA LEU A 525 -3.09 -5.28 -16.62
C LEU A 525 -4.09 -6.36 -16.15
N LYS A 526 -4.30 -6.43 -14.83
CA LYS A 526 -5.27 -7.30 -14.13
C LYS A 526 -6.75 -6.98 -14.40
N CYS A 527 -7.05 -5.92 -15.15
CA CYS A 527 -8.41 -5.63 -15.64
C CYS A 527 -8.52 -5.87 -17.14
N VAL A 528 -7.47 -5.55 -17.91
CA VAL A 528 -7.43 -5.71 -19.36
C VAL A 528 -7.32 -7.18 -19.76
N LEU A 529 -6.38 -7.91 -19.18
CA LEU A 529 -6.14 -9.30 -19.52
C LEU A 529 -7.39 -10.16 -19.28
N PRO A 530 -8.07 -10.13 -18.11
CA PRO A 530 -9.25 -10.97 -17.92
C PRO A 530 -10.41 -10.63 -18.87
N ALA A 531 -10.55 -9.36 -19.24
CA ALA A 531 -11.56 -8.92 -20.20
C ALA A 531 -11.32 -9.51 -21.58
N ILE A 532 -10.09 -9.39 -22.09
CA ILE A 532 -9.68 -9.97 -23.39
C ILE A 532 -9.77 -11.49 -23.33
N TRP A 533 -9.22 -12.10 -22.28
CA TRP A 533 -9.13 -13.55 -22.13
C TRP A 533 -10.52 -14.17 -22.21
N LYS A 534 -11.45 -13.75 -21.34
CA LYS A 534 -12.79 -14.35 -21.18
C LYS A 534 -13.62 -14.35 -22.47
N THR A 535 -13.44 -13.37 -23.36
CA THR A 535 -14.28 -13.18 -24.55
C THR A 535 -13.66 -13.65 -25.86
N ASN A 536 -12.41 -14.15 -25.84
CA ASN A 536 -11.66 -14.47 -27.05
C ASN A 536 -11.12 -15.91 -27.04
N PRO A 537 -11.96 -16.95 -27.27
CA PRO A 537 -11.56 -18.35 -27.16
C PRO A 537 -10.41 -18.80 -28.07
N TYR A 538 -10.19 -18.13 -29.20
CA TYR A 538 -9.06 -18.45 -30.09
C TYR A 538 -7.70 -18.29 -29.40
N LEU A 539 -7.60 -17.44 -28.36
CA LEU A 539 -6.39 -17.28 -27.57
C LEU A 539 -6.01 -18.57 -26.84
N TYR A 540 -6.99 -19.39 -26.45
CA TYR A 540 -6.76 -20.64 -25.73
C TYR A 540 -6.15 -21.72 -26.64
N GLU A 541 -6.35 -21.61 -27.95
CA GLU A 541 -5.82 -22.53 -28.94
C GLU A 541 -4.35 -22.23 -29.30
N ILE A 542 -3.83 -21.08 -28.89
CA ILE A 542 -2.43 -20.71 -29.12
C ILE A 542 -1.54 -21.54 -28.16
N PRO A 543 -0.60 -22.36 -28.68
CA PRO A 543 0.10 -23.35 -27.87
C PRO A 543 0.78 -22.82 -26.61
N TYR A 544 1.41 -21.65 -26.69
CA TYR A 544 2.13 -21.02 -25.57
C TYR A 544 1.23 -20.21 -24.62
N PHE A 545 -0.09 -20.15 -24.87
CA PHE A 545 -1.07 -19.59 -23.93
C PHE A 545 -1.87 -20.66 -23.19
N GLN A 546 -1.84 -21.92 -23.65
CA GLN A 546 -2.63 -23.02 -23.09
C GLN A 546 -2.39 -23.29 -21.60
N GLU A 547 -1.17 -23.04 -21.11
CA GLU A 547 -0.86 -23.26 -19.69
C GLU A 547 -1.73 -22.42 -18.74
N TYR A 548 -2.19 -21.24 -19.21
CA TYR A 548 -3.01 -20.28 -18.47
C TYR A 548 -4.51 -20.48 -18.65
N TYR A 549 -4.95 -21.42 -19.49
CA TYR A 549 -6.36 -21.68 -19.73
C TYR A 549 -6.92 -22.68 -18.71
N ARG A 550 -7.92 -22.27 -17.94
CA ARG A 550 -8.74 -23.16 -17.10
C ARG A 550 -10.21 -22.75 -17.19
N ASP A 551 -11.06 -23.76 -17.31
CA ASP A 551 -12.50 -23.63 -17.21
C ASP A 551 -12.96 -24.37 -15.95
N ARG A 552 -13.77 -23.69 -15.14
CA ARG A 552 -14.43 -24.29 -13.98
C ARG A 552 -15.94 -24.05 -14.11
N ASP A 553 -16.69 -25.13 -14.28
CA ASP A 553 -18.16 -25.11 -14.37
C ASP A 553 -18.72 -24.16 -15.45
N GLY A 554 -18.02 -24.03 -16.58
CA GLY A 554 -18.40 -23.15 -17.69
C GLY A 554 -17.94 -21.71 -17.52
N GLU A 555 -17.18 -21.40 -16.46
CA GLU A 555 -16.55 -20.12 -16.26
C GLU A 555 -15.04 -20.18 -16.52
N VAL A 556 -14.59 -19.43 -17.53
CA VAL A 556 -13.17 -19.29 -17.83
C VAL A 556 -12.51 -18.42 -16.76
N LEU A 557 -11.52 -18.98 -16.07
CA LEU A 557 -10.76 -18.30 -15.05
C LEU A 557 -9.80 -17.28 -15.67
N SER A 558 -9.53 -16.19 -14.93
CA SER A 558 -8.44 -15.28 -15.28
C SER A 558 -7.10 -16.02 -15.22
N PRO A 559 -6.12 -15.72 -16.09
CA PRO A 559 -4.77 -16.28 -15.98
C PRO A 559 -4.14 -16.13 -14.59
N TYR A 560 -4.46 -15.04 -13.87
CA TYR A 560 -3.98 -14.82 -12.49
C TYR A 560 -4.62 -15.75 -11.46
N ASP A 561 -5.83 -16.25 -11.72
CA ASP A 561 -6.54 -17.20 -10.84
C ASP A 561 -6.08 -18.66 -11.08
N VAL A 562 -5.31 -18.88 -12.14
CA VAL A 562 -4.71 -20.18 -12.50
C VAL A 562 -3.34 -20.39 -11.85
N LEU A 563 -2.69 -19.32 -11.36
CA LEU A 563 -1.41 -19.42 -10.67
C LEU A 563 -1.49 -20.43 -9.52
N PRO A 564 -0.49 -21.31 -9.37
CA PRO A 564 -0.56 -22.39 -8.40
C PRO A 564 -0.49 -21.83 -6.98
N GLN A 565 -1.25 -22.47 -6.09
CA GLN A 565 -1.13 -22.26 -4.66
C GLN A 565 -0.13 -23.28 -4.11
N MET A 566 0.89 -22.82 -3.40
CA MET A 566 1.87 -23.71 -2.78
C MET A 566 1.71 -23.73 -1.27
N GLN A 567 1.77 -24.91 -0.67
CA GLN A 567 1.88 -25.03 0.76
C GLN A 567 3.33 -24.75 1.17
N ILE A 568 3.55 -23.67 1.91
CA ILE A 568 4.84 -23.28 2.49
C ILE A 568 4.63 -23.21 4.01
N GLY A 569 5.32 -24.08 4.74
CA GLY A 569 5.01 -24.38 6.15
C GLY A 569 3.55 -24.81 6.35
N ASP A 570 2.87 -24.18 7.32
CA ASP A 570 1.48 -24.51 7.69
C ASP A 570 0.42 -23.78 6.84
N ARG A 571 0.80 -23.12 5.74
CA ARG A 571 -0.09 -22.21 4.99
C ARG A 571 0.00 -22.41 3.49
N PHE A 572 -1.12 -22.24 2.81
CA PHE A 572 -1.14 -22.03 1.36
C PHE A 572 -0.80 -20.57 1.05
N GLN A 573 0.22 -20.38 0.23
CA GLN A 573 0.72 -19.10 -0.23
C GLN A 573 0.46 -18.95 -1.73
N VAL A 574 0.16 -17.72 -2.14
CA VAL A 574 -0.01 -17.31 -3.54
C VAL A 574 0.63 -15.95 -3.70
N VAL A 575 1.43 -15.78 -4.75
CA VAL A 575 1.91 -14.48 -5.20
C VAL A 575 1.17 -14.14 -6.49
N ASN A 576 0.16 -13.29 -6.38
CA ASN A 576 -0.63 -12.83 -7.52
C ASN A 576 -0.70 -11.30 -7.59
N GLU A 577 0.11 -10.59 -6.80
CA GLU A 577 0.28 -9.15 -6.81
C GLU A 577 1.64 -8.67 -6.32
N GLY A 578 2.08 -7.52 -6.81
CA GLY A 578 3.39 -6.94 -6.46
C GLY A 578 3.59 -6.71 -4.95
N ALA A 579 2.52 -6.42 -4.19
CA ALA A 579 2.62 -6.36 -2.73
C ALA A 579 2.97 -7.74 -2.12
N GLY A 580 2.38 -8.81 -2.65
CA GLY A 580 2.69 -10.19 -2.29
C GLY A 580 4.11 -10.59 -2.71
N ALA A 581 4.57 -10.16 -3.89
CA ALA A 581 5.92 -10.42 -4.38
C ALA A 581 6.97 -9.72 -3.50
N MET A 582 6.76 -8.43 -3.18
CA MET A 582 7.58 -7.68 -2.25
C MET A 582 7.67 -8.36 -0.88
N LEU A 583 6.55 -8.86 -0.36
CA LEU A 583 6.47 -9.58 0.91
C LEU A 583 7.24 -10.90 0.88
N ALA A 584 7.06 -11.70 -0.18
CA ALA A 584 7.80 -12.95 -0.37
C ALA A 584 9.31 -12.70 -0.42
N TYR A 585 9.75 -11.67 -1.15
CA TYR A 585 11.15 -11.27 -1.21
C TYR A 585 11.68 -10.82 0.17
N GLN A 586 10.92 -10.00 0.90
CA GLN A 586 11.30 -9.57 2.24
C GLN A 586 11.42 -10.75 3.22
N ASP A 587 10.54 -11.74 3.14
CA ASP A 587 10.62 -12.95 3.98
C ASP A 587 11.84 -13.82 3.61
N LEU A 588 12.11 -13.99 2.31
CA LEU A 588 13.31 -14.69 1.81
C LEU A 588 14.62 -14.01 2.22
N MET A 589 14.64 -12.68 2.36
CA MET A 589 15.85 -11.93 2.70
C MET A 589 16.00 -11.71 4.20
N PHE A 590 14.91 -11.45 4.92
CA PHE A 590 14.95 -10.94 6.31
C PHE A 590 14.01 -11.67 7.27
N GLY A 591 13.08 -12.49 6.77
CA GLY A 591 12.09 -13.21 7.58
C GLY A 591 12.55 -14.58 8.05
N GLU A 592 11.59 -15.48 8.27
CA GLU A 592 11.85 -16.83 8.80
C GLU A 592 12.65 -17.70 7.82
N ASN A 593 12.47 -17.41 6.52
CA ASN A 593 13.07 -18.10 5.39
C ASN A 593 14.46 -17.58 5.00
N ARG A 594 15.04 -16.61 5.72
CA ARG A 594 16.36 -16.04 5.39
C ARG A 594 17.50 -17.04 5.47
N LEU A 595 18.56 -16.78 4.70
CA LEU A 595 19.86 -17.42 4.88
C LEU A 595 20.49 -16.91 6.19
N GLY A 596 20.56 -17.77 7.21
CA GLY A 596 21.28 -17.44 8.45
C GLY A 596 22.80 -17.50 8.25
N ASN A 597 23.57 -16.99 9.23
CA ASN A 597 25.03 -17.11 9.27
C ASN A 597 25.53 -18.54 9.55
N SER A 598 24.63 -19.51 9.75
CA SER A 598 24.96 -20.92 10.01
C SER A 598 25.12 -21.69 8.71
N SER A 599 26.22 -22.42 8.59
CA SER A 599 26.66 -23.14 7.38
C SER A 599 25.77 -24.31 6.92
N GLU A 600 24.65 -24.61 7.57
CA GLU A 600 23.71 -25.65 7.10
C GLU A 600 22.26 -25.19 7.30
N LEU A 601 21.59 -24.82 6.20
CA LEU A 601 20.13 -24.77 6.16
C LEU A 601 19.60 -26.19 6.38
N THR A 602 18.49 -26.33 7.10
CA THR A 602 17.73 -27.58 7.08
C THR A 602 17.21 -27.84 5.67
N GLU A 603 17.00 -29.11 5.33
CA GLU A 603 16.44 -29.49 4.02
C GLU A 603 15.04 -28.87 3.81
N GLU A 604 14.23 -28.84 4.86
CA GLU A 604 12.92 -28.19 4.88
C GLU A 604 12.99 -26.71 4.47
N LYS A 605 13.92 -25.93 5.05
CA LYS A 605 14.10 -24.52 4.67
C LYS A 605 14.59 -24.33 3.24
N ARG A 606 15.40 -25.27 2.72
CA ARG A 606 15.81 -25.22 1.30
C ARG A 606 14.62 -25.39 0.37
N ILE A 607 13.71 -26.32 0.72
CA ILE A 607 12.49 -26.57 -0.04
C ILE A 607 11.57 -25.34 0.02
N GLU A 608 11.32 -24.79 1.21
CA GLU A 608 10.45 -23.60 1.38
C GLU A 608 10.98 -22.39 0.58
N ARG A 609 12.29 -22.13 0.64
CA ARG A 609 12.92 -21.07 -0.17
C ARG A 609 12.75 -21.30 -1.67
N SER A 610 12.95 -22.54 -2.13
CA SER A 610 12.76 -22.89 -3.54
C SER A 610 11.31 -22.71 -3.99
N GLN A 611 10.34 -22.98 -3.13
CA GLN A 611 8.91 -22.76 -3.42
C GLN A 611 8.58 -21.27 -3.53
N TRP A 612 9.09 -20.44 -2.61
CA TRP A 612 8.94 -18.98 -2.70
C TRP A 612 9.58 -18.41 -3.96
N GLN A 613 10.77 -18.89 -4.32
CA GLN A 613 11.45 -18.51 -5.56
C GLN A 613 10.59 -18.84 -6.79
N GLU A 614 10.01 -20.04 -6.84
CA GLU A 614 9.13 -20.45 -7.94
C GLU A 614 7.85 -19.59 -8.02
N LEU A 615 7.23 -19.27 -6.88
CA LEU A 615 6.07 -18.37 -6.86
C LEU A 615 6.39 -16.97 -7.39
N LEU A 616 7.57 -16.44 -7.04
CA LEU A 616 8.06 -15.15 -7.55
C LEU A 616 8.25 -15.20 -9.07
N TYR A 617 8.90 -16.25 -9.60
CA TYR A 617 9.07 -16.39 -11.05
C TYR A 617 7.74 -16.47 -11.79
N GLN A 618 6.82 -17.30 -11.32
CA GLN A 618 5.52 -17.50 -11.98
C GLN A 618 4.71 -16.21 -12.07
N TYR A 619 4.70 -15.41 -11.02
CA TYR A 619 3.97 -14.14 -10.99
C TYR A 619 4.53 -13.13 -12.01
N CYS A 620 5.82 -12.82 -11.93
CA CYS A 620 6.45 -11.84 -12.82
C CYS A 620 6.46 -12.32 -14.29
N ARG A 621 6.61 -13.64 -14.51
CA ARG A 621 6.47 -14.25 -15.84
C ARG A 621 5.07 -14.05 -16.42
N LEU A 622 4.03 -14.24 -15.60
CA LEU A 622 2.65 -14.01 -16.03
C LEU A 622 2.40 -12.54 -16.41
N ASP A 623 2.94 -11.56 -15.69
CA ASP A 623 2.74 -10.14 -16.04
C ASP A 623 3.32 -9.81 -17.43
N THR A 624 4.49 -10.33 -17.77
CA THR A 624 5.02 -10.20 -19.15
C THR A 624 4.24 -11.00 -20.19
N MET A 625 3.78 -12.22 -19.88
CA MET A 625 2.95 -13.01 -20.80
C MET A 625 1.57 -12.36 -21.02
N ALA A 626 1.01 -11.72 -20.01
CA ALA A 626 -0.24 -10.98 -20.11
C ALA A 626 -0.13 -9.86 -21.16
N MET A 627 1.01 -9.15 -21.20
CA MET A 627 1.26 -8.17 -22.25
C MET A 627 1.37 -8.81 -23.64
N VAL A 628 1.99 -9.99 -23.76
CA VAL A 628 2.05 -10.75 -25.02
C VAL A 628 0.65 -11.15 -25.50
N ILE A 629 -0.23 -11.62 -24.60
CA ILE A 629 -1.62 -11.97 -24.92
C ILE A 629 -2.39 -10.73 -25.42
N ILE A 630 -2.28 -9.61 -24.70
CA ILE A 630 -2.93 -8.34 -25.08
C ILE A 630 -2.43 -7.86 -26.44
N TRP A 631 -1.11 -7.89 -26.65
CA TRP A 631 -0.49 -7.52 -27.91
C TRP A 631 -0.98 -8.39 -29.07
N THR A 632 -1.00 -9.72 -28.88
CA THR A 632 -1.49 -10.69 -29.88
C THR A 632 -2.94 -10.39 -30.25
N HIS A 633 -3.77 -10.09 -29.26
CA HIS A 633 -5.15 -9.72 -29.51
C HIS A 633 -5.29 -8.39 -30.27
N TRP A 634 -4.52 -7.36 -29.92
CA TRP A 634 -4.51 -6.11 -30.66
C TRP A 634 -4.07 -6.28 -32.11
N GLN A 635 -3.09 -7.16 -32.39
CA GLN A 635 -2.66 -7.48 -33.76
C GLN A 635 -3.81 -8.12 -34.56
N ASN A 636 -4.54 -9.05 -33.94
CA ASN A 636 -5.71 -9.68 -34.56
C ASN A 636 -6.83 -8.65 -34.86
N LEU A 637 -7.12 -7.75 -33.92
CA LEU A 637 -8.11 -6.69 -34.13
C LEU A 637 -7.71 -5.70 -35.24
N CYS A 638 -6.42 -5.40 -35.37
CA CYS A 638 -5.93 -4.49 -36.41
C CYS A 638 -5.84 -5.16 -37.80
N SER A 639 -5.85 -6.49 -37.87
CA SER A 639 -5.79 -7.24 -39.13
C SER A 639 -7.18 -7.58 -39.71
N THR A 640 -8.23 -7.48 -38.88
CA THR A 640 -9.61 -7.85 -39.22
C THR A 640 -10.51 -6.66 -39.58
N LYS A 641 -9.99 -5.44 -39.46
CA LYS A 641 -10.61 -4.19 -39.95
C LYS A 641 -9.88 -3.70 -41.18
#